data_AF-A0A535IFU7-F1
#
_entry.id   AF-A0A535IFU7-F1
#
_cell.length_a   1.000
_cell.length_b   1.000
_cell.length_c   1.000
_cell.angle_alpha   90.00
_cell.angle_beta   90.00
_cell.angle_gamma   90.00
#
_symmetry.space_group_name_H-M   'P 1'
#
loop_
_entity.id
_entity.type
_entity.pdbx_description
1 polymer ?
#
loop_
_entity_poly.entity_id
_entity_poly.type
_entity_poly.pdbx_seq_one_letter_code
_entity_poly.pdbx_strand_id
1 'polypeptide(L)'
;MRRSLAILFALAVACTPPTTAPSASPSASASASTTLTPVGSGTATLPDMTQALLNKPLPVADVFSLTRAMRGRDGQPAKEFTPVRTTPPVEDVGTSKPFWTYDFAAKKNLRITATLRVMTEHAKWWVQDDITVDLTQLRQNATFFESNIYPTNRRLYGSEWSPGVDGDPRIDIMMARIPGAAAGYFSSTDELPLWVNEFSAEREMVYVNSQAARAGSAYLNSVVAHEFCHMIQFGHHKRSSVWFNEGQAQLCEQANGFGQPHAQTFLQLPDTQLNDWPELEQSQPHYGEAHLFLDFLRQQAGGDALINAFIDKGIDTPADMDVVLKARGQKSLDELYADFVAANAFLGTPSVDKASTYPSGAVARVAATATDQDRVSLGGKLASTVHSYAARYVELPRALATVKFSGTLRSKVVPTDPHSGTAMWWSDRADGLDSRLTRTVDMSKATSTKLTFWTWYEVETDYDYGYVAVSADGGARWATLPASATTKEDPNGQNLGNGFTGTSGGAKPTWIKQEVDLSAYAGKQILLRFEYVTDGALSLHGFAVDDIELPGVFSDDAEKDSDWQADGFVRSTNYVAQRFIVQLLRFTAAGATFERKVVDGTTQLDIDTSGDRKPPLLAVTAIAVRTTQPAAFEVSVERR
;
A
#
# COMPACT_ATOMS: atom_id res chain seq x y z
N MET A 1 -14.40 25.12 27.99
CA MET A 1 -13.79 23.79 28.22
C MET A 1 -13.90 22.96 26.95
N ARG A 2 -12.91 23.06 26.05
CA ARG A 2 -12.82 22.26 24.83
C ARG A 2 -11.84 21.13 25.11
N ARG A 3 -12.33 19.88 25.10
CA ARG A 3 -11.49 18.68 25.16
C ARG A 3 -11.03 18.38 23.74
N SER A 4 -9.75 18.61 23.45
CA SER A 4 -9.12 18.19 22.21
C SER A 4 -8.76 16.71 22.32
N LEU A 5 -9.39 15.88 21.49
CA LEU A 5 -9.02 14.49 21.27
C LEU A 5 -7.75 14.51 20.41
N ALA A 6 -6.60 14.09 20.97
CA ALA A 6 -5.38 13.84 20.19
C ALA A 6 -5.45 12.40 19.65
N ILE A 7 -5.21 12.22 18.36
CA ILE A 7 -5.48 11.00 17.58
C ILE A 7 -4.29 10.78 16.61
N LEU A 8 -3.67 9.57 16.66
CA LEU A 8 -2.72 8.90 15.73
C LEU A 8 -1.32 9.51 15.44
N PHE A 9 -0.27 8.81 14.95
CA PHE A 9 -0.09 7.67 14.00
C PHE A 9 1.11 6.74 14.35
N ALA A 10 1.29 5.52 13.84
CA ALA A 10 2.53 4.71 13.98
C ALA A 10 2.72 3.96 12.65
N LEU A 11 3.89 3.98 12.00
CA LEU A 11 4.09 3.40 10.65
C LEU A 11 5.58 3.11 10.39
N ALA A 12 5.91 1.91 9.93
CA ALA A 12 7.24 1.56 9.44
C ALA A 12 7.58 2.14 8.07
N VAL A 13 8.71 2.84 8.02
CA VAL A 13 9.43 3.43 6.87
C VAL A 13 8.63 4.50 6.12
N ALA A 14 9.19 5.72 6.17
CA ALA A 14 8.58 7.01 5.83
C ALA A 14 8.51 7.32 4.32
N CYS A 15 7.62 8.11 3.69
CA CYS A 15 6.36 8.84 3.97
C CYS A 15 6.27 10.13 3.08
N THR A 16 5.50 10.05 1.99
CA THR A 16 4.45 10.95 1.43
C THR A 16 4.91 12.29 0.77
N PRO A 17 4.16 13.00 -0.14
CA PRO A 17 4.48 14.31 -0.79
C PRO A 17 3.69 15.58 -0.27
N PRO A 18 4.08 16.85 -0.54
CA PRO A 18 3.61 18.07 0.16
C PRO A 18 2.38 18.78 -0.45
N THR A 19 1.57 19.49 0.36
CA THR A 19 0.64 20.51 -0.15
C THR A 19 0.65 21.81 0.67
N THR A 20 0.60 22.92 -0.09
CA THR A 20 0.65 24.34 0.27
C THR A 20 -0.36 24.82 1.33
N ALA A 21 0.06 25.85 2.08
CA ALA A 21 -0.69 26.57 3.11
C ALA A 21 -2.11 27.04 2.69
N PRO A 22 -3.04 27.20 3.65
CA PRO A 22 -4.48 27.31 3.37
C PRO A 22 -4.86 28.70 2.87
N SER A 23 -5.47 28.76 1.68
CA SER A 23 -6.27 29.90 1.24
C SER A 23 -7.76 29.61 1.43
N ALA A 24 -8.51 30.67 1.69
CA ALA A 24 -9.86 30.71 2.24
C ALA A 24 -10.87 29.70 1.65
N SER A 25 -11.73 29.18 2.54
CA SER A 25 -12.90 28.36 2.21
C SER A 25 -13.73 28.95 1.07
N PRO A 26 -14.14 28.13 0.09
CA PRO A 26 -15.36 28.37 -0.65
C PRO A 26 -16.49 27.51 -0.07
N SER A 27 -17.60 28.20 0.20
CA SER A 27 -18.90 27.66 0.55
C SER A 27 -19.40 26.59 -0.42
N ALA A 28 -20.25 25.71 0.10
CA ALA A 28 -21.07 24.78 -0.67
C ALA A 28 -21.68 25.45 -1.91
N SER A 29 -21.53 24.81 -3.08
CA SER A 29 -22.35 25.07 -4.26
C SER A 29 -22.37 23.83 -5.18
N ALA A 30 -23.58 23.25 -5.25
CA ALA A 30 -24.26 22.65 -6.39
C ALA A 30 -23.49 21.84 -7.45
N SER A 31 -23.88 20.57 -7.53
CA SER A 31 -24.33 19.86 -8.75
C SER A 31 -23.56 20.07 -10.06
N ALA A 32 -22.75 19.08 -10.43
CA ALA A 32 -22.50 18.75 -11.83
C ALA A 32 -22.93 17.29 -12.07
N SER A 33 -24.13 17.13 -12.59
CA SER A 33 -24.59 15.86 -13.17
C SER A 33 -23.97 15.77 -14.57
N THR A 34 -22.87 15.04 -14.71
CA THR A 34 -22.35 14.65 -16.03
C THR A 34 -23.17 13.46 -16.52
N THR A 35 -24.20 13.77 -17.31
CA THR A 35 -24.97 12.78 -18.06
C THR A 35 -24.04 12.15 -19.11
N LEU A 36 -23.50 10.96 -18.82
CA LEU A 36 -22.82 10.14 -19.83
C LEU A 36 -23.87 9.72 -20.88
N THR A 37 -23.75 10.26 -22.08
CA THR A 37 -24.55 9.84 -23.24
C THR A 37 -23.92 8.57 -23.80
N PRO A 38 -24.69 7.50 -24.09
CA PRO A 38 -24.14 6.31 -24.72
C PRO A 38 -23.78 6.64 -26.17
N VAL A 39 -22.49 6.65 -26.51
CA VAL A 39 -22.07 6.59 -27.91
C VAL A 39 -22.23 5.14 -28.37
N GLY A 40 -23.12 4.93 -29.32
CA GLY A 40 -23.40 3.63 -29.91
C GLY A 40 -22.31 3.15 -30.86
N SER A 41 -22.06 1.84 -30.75
CA SER A 41 -21.84 0.89 -31.85
C SER A 41 -20.60 1.06 -32.72
N GLY A 42 -19.53 0.35 -32.35
CA GLY A 42 -18.49 -0.10 -33.27
C GLY A 42 -17.07 -0.04 -32.72
N THR A 43 -16.75 -0.79 -31.68
CA THR A 43 -15.35 -0.96 -31.24
C THR A 43 -15.14 -2.40 -30.81
N ALA A 44 -14.15 -3.07 -31.41
CA ALA A 44 -13.63 -4.32 -30.87
C ALA A 44 -13.40 -4.12 -29.36
N THR A 45 -13.98 -4.99 -28.54
CA THR A 45 -13.74 -4.97 -27.10
C THR A 45 -12.25 -5.18 -26.88
N LEU A 46 -11.57 -4.16 -26.33
CA LEU A 46 -10.14 -4.25 -26.02
C LEU A 46 -9.84 -5.53 -25.23
N PRO A 47 -8.70 -6.21 -25.42
CA PRO A 47 -8.35 -7.40 -24.65
C PRO A 47 -8.38 -7.15 -23.13
N ASP A 48 -8.83 -8.13 -22.35
CA ASP A 48 -8.78 -8.14 -20.88
C ASP A 48 -7.42 -8.62 -20.39
N MET A 49 -6.83 -7.89 -19.44
CA MET A 49 -5.51 -8.14 -18.89
C MET A 49 -5.47 -9.00 -17.63
N THR A 50 -6.63 -9.43 -17.10
CA THR A 50 -6.72 -10.07 -15.79
C THR A 50 -5.75 -11.25 -15.63
N GLN A 51 -5.75 -12.19 -16.57
CA GLN A 51 -4.86 -13.36 -16.50
C GLN A 51 -3.40 -13.02 -16.73
N ALA A 52 -3.11 -12.00 -17.54
CA ALA A 52 -1.74 -11.54 -17.75
C ALA A 52 -1.17 -10.99 -16.44
N LEU A 53 -1.92 -10.16 -15.71
CA LEU A 53 -1.48 -9.58 -14.45
C LEU A 53 -1.40 -10.60 -13.30
N LEU A 54 -2.30 -11.59 -13.25
CA LEU A 54 -2.25 -12.66 -12.26
C LEU A 54 -1.04 -13.60 -12.44
N ASN A 55 -0.64 -13.85 -13.69
CA ASN A 55 0.49 -14.75 -13.99
C ASN A 55 1.84 -14.02 -14.01
N LYS A 56 1.84 -12.69 -14.12
CA LYS A 56 3.05 -11.88 -14.19
C LYS A 56 3.64 -11.69 -12.78
N PRO A 57 4.92 -12.05 -12.57
CA PRO A 57 5.59 -11.76 -11.31
C PRO A 57 5.76 -10.25 -11.10
N LEU A 58 5.88 -9.87 -9.83
CA LEU A 58 6.26 -8.52 -9.41
C LEU A 58 7.73 -8.57 -8.98
N PRO A 59 8.69 -8.16 -9.83
CA PRO A 59 10.12 -8.22 -9.49
C PRO A 59 10.43 -7.39 -8.24
N VAL A 60 11.31 -7.90 -7.39
CA VAL A 60 11.68 -7.24 -6.12
C VAL A 60 12.85 -6.30 -6.35
N ALA A 61 12.78 -5.10 -5.79
CA ALA A 61 13.89 -4.15 -5.76
C ALA A 61 15.02 -4.67 -4.86
N ASP A 62 16.10 -5.14 -5.47
CA ASP A 62 17.34 -5.46 -4.78
C ASP A 62 18.20 -4.18 -4.71
N VAL A 63 18.13 -3.49 -3.58
CA VAL A 63 18.83 -2.21 -3.35
C VAL A 63 20.35 -2.33 -3.44
N PHE A 64 20.93 -3.50 -3.17
CA PHE A 64 22.37 -3.75 -3.31
C PHE A 64 22.75 -3.83 -4.79
N SER A 65 21.98 -4.60 -5.56
CA SER A 65 22.18 -4.74 -7.00
C SER A 65 21.94 -3.42 -7.74
N LEU A 66 20.87 -2.69 -7.40
CA LEU A 66 20.54 -1.38 -7.97
C LEU A 66 21.62 -0.35 -7.66
N THR A 67 22.11 -0.30 -6.42
CA THR A 67 23.19 0.63 -6.03
C THR A 67 24.47 0.38 -6.83
N ARG A 68 24.84 -0.89 -7.04
CA ARG A 68 26.00 -1.23 -7.88
C ARG A 68 25.75 -0.88 -9.33
N ALA A 69 24.64 -1.33 -9.88
CA ALA A 69 24.35 -1.21 -11.30
C ALA A 69 24.17 0.25 -11.73
N MET A 70 23.48 1.06 -10.93
CA MET A 70 23.02 2.41 -11.33
C MET A 70 23.76 3.54 -10.62
N ARG A 71 24.03 3.43 -9.30
CA ARG A 71 24.74 4.49 -8.55
C ARG A 71 26.25 4.45 -8.70
N GLY A 72 26.80 3.36 -9.24
CA GLY A 72 28.26 3.22 -9.35
C GLY A 72 28.95 2.83 -8.05
N ARG A 73 28.23 2.73 -6.92
CA ARG A 73 28.79 2.47 -5.58
C ARG A 73 28.92 0.97 -5.33
N ASP A 74 29.91 0.58 -4.53
CA ASP A 74 30.10 -0.81 -4.11
C ASP A 74 30.76 -0.83 -2.73
N GLY A 75 30.59 -1.92 -2.00
CA GLY A 75 31.08 -2.07 -0.63
C GLY A 75 30.79 -3.43 -0.03
N GLN A 76 31.10 -3.56 1.26
CA GLN A 76 30.78 -4.73 2.07
C GLN A 76 29.74 -4.35 3.13
N PRO A 77 28.85 -5.28 3.50
CA PRO A 77 28.69 -6.64 2.98
C PRO A 77 28.16 -6.68 1.55
N ALA A 78 28.28 -7.82 0.86
CA ALA A 78 27.90 -7.92 -0.55
C ALA A 78 26.38 -8.03 -0.80
N LYS A 79 25.60 -8.41 0.21
CA LYS A 79 24.16 -8.71 0.13
C LYS A 79 23.45 -8.27 1.41
N GLU A 80 22.14 -8.10 1.31
CA GLU A 80 21.25 -7.82 2.44
C GLU A 80 21.29 -8.93 3.50
N PHE A 81 20.88 -8.61 4.73
CA PHE A 81 20.87 -9.53 5.88
C PHE A 81 22.23 -10.17 6.17
N THR A 82 23.29 -9.44 5.88
CA THR A 82 24.65 -9.76 6.29
C THR A 82 25.12 -8.64 7.19
N PRO A 83 25.67 -8.92 8.38
CA PRO A 83 26.11 -7.85 9.28
C PRO A 83 27.24 -7.02 8.68
N VAL A 84 27.20 -5.69 8.90
CA VAL A 84 28.31 -4.78 8.56
C VAL A 84 29.49 -4.96 9.52
N ARG A 85 29.23 -5.53 10.70
CA ARG A 85 30.24 -5.82 11.72
C ARG A 85 29.90 -7.10 12.47
N THR A 86 30.92 -7.75 13.03
CA THR A 86 30.78 -9.03 13.75
C THR A 86 30.83 -8.88 15.27
N THR A 87 31.01 -7.65 15.77
CA THR A 87 31.05 -7.35 17.19
C THR A 87 30.18 -6.12 17.46
N PRO A 88 29.36 -6.13 18.52
CA PRO A 88 28.52 -5.01 18.89
C PRO A 88 29.31 -3.70 19.00
N PRO A 89 28.70 -2.54 18.66
CA PRO A 89 29.27 -1.24 18.98
C PRO A 89 29.55 -1.12 20.50
N VAL A 90 30.73 -0.61 20.87
CA VAL A 90 31.05 -0.33 22.28
C VAL A 90 30.31 0.93 22.74
N GLU A 91 29.25 0.74 23.51
CA GLU A 91 28.33 1.80 23.94
C GLU A 91 27.85 1.53 25.35
N ASP A 92 27.89 2.55 26.19
CA ASP A 92 27.34 2.53 27.55
C ASP A 92 26.33 3.67 27.74
N VAL A 93 25.51 3.58 28.79
CA VAL A 93 24.63 4.69 29.19
C VAL A 93 25.46 5.97 29.35
N GLY A 94 25.05 7.03 28.64
CA GLY A 94 25.79 8.28 28.53
C GLY A 94 26.52 8.48 27.19
N THR A 95 26.63 7.45 26.36
CA THR A 95 27.17 7.56 24.98
C THR A 95 26.29 8.47 24.14
N SER A 96 26.85 9.54 23.57
CA SER A 96 26.17 10.50 22.69
C SER A 96 26.72 10.40 21.26
N LYS A 97 25.83 10.34 20.27
CA LYS A 97 26.18 10.19 18.84
C LYS A 97 25.18 10.92 17.94
N PRO A 98 25.61 11.31 16.73
CA PRO A 98 24.69 11.81 15.72
C PRO A 98 23.88 10.66 15.10
N PHE A 99 22.61 10.93 14.79
CA PHE A 99 21.72 10.03 14.06
C PHE A 99 21.00 10.79 12.95
N TRP A 100 20.63 10.08 11.89
CA TRP A 100 19.59 10.55 10.98
C TRP A 100 18.22 10.23 11.58
N THR A 101 17.25 11.10 11.33
CA THR A 101 15.83 10.89 11.59
C THR A 101 15.03 11.49 10.45
N TYR A 102 13.72 11.28 10.45
CA TYR A 102 12.86 11.77 9.39
C TYR A 102 11.97 12.96 9.79
N ASP A 103 11.82 13.93 8.87
CA ASP A 103 10.84 15.02 8.96
C ASP A 103 9.66 14.67 8.04
N PHE A 104 8.56 14.17 8.61
CA PHE A 104 7.37 13.78 7.84
C PHE A 104 6.62 14.99 7.26
N ALA A 105 6.82 16.19 7.82
CA ALA A 105 6.20 17.41 7.30
C ALA A 105 6.96 17.96 6.09
N ALA A 106 8.30 17.96 6.16
CA ALA A 106 9.17 18.47 5.11
C ALA A 106 9.65 17.40 4.10
N LYS A 107 9.40 16.13 4.41
CA LYS A 107 9.66 14.95 3.59
C LYS A 107 11.12 14.80 3.21
N LYS A 108 11.97 14.77 4.26
CA LYS A 108 13.42 14.65 4.13
C LYS A 108 14.06 14.12 5.40
N ASN A 109 15.25 13.56 5.23
CA ASN A 109 16.13 13.23 6.33
C ASN A 109 16.67 14.49 7.03
N LEU A 110 16.74 14.45 8.35
CA LEU A 110 17.39 15.47 9.19
C LEU A 110 18.35 14.82 10.19
N ARG A 111 19.35 15.56 10.63
CA ARG A 111 20.35 15.06 11.57
C ARG A 111 20.06 15.56 12.98
N ILE A 112 20.08 14.65 13.94
CA ILE A 112 19.98 14.94 15.37
C ILE A 112 21.21 14.42 16.11
N THR A 113 21.35 14.81 17.38
CA THR A 113 22.26 14.16 18.33
C THR A 113 21.43 13.56 19.45
N ALA A 114 21.73 12.33 19.83
CA ALA A 114 21.03 11.62 20.88
C ALA A 114 22.02 10.89 21.79
N THR A 115 21.61 10.72 23.04
CA THR A 115 22.39 9.99 24.03
C THR A 115 21.64 8.76 24.53
N LEU A 116 22.35 7.66 24.69
CA LEU A 116 21.84 6.42 25.29
C LEU A 116 21.53 6.67 26.77
N ARG A 117 20.25 6.55 27.16
CA ARG A 117 19.78 6.83 28.53
C ARG A 117 19.45 5.57 29.33
N VAL A 118 18.96 4.52 28.67
CA VAL A 118 18.61 3.24 29.31
C VAL A 118 19.08 2.12 28.40
N MET A 119 19.71 1.09 28.98
CA MET A 119 20.06 -0.14 28.28
C MET A 119 19.47 -1.31 29.08
N THR A 120 18.81 -2.22 28.39
CA THR A 120 18.21 -3.44 28.95
C THR A 120 18.80 -4.68 28.28
N GLU A 121 18.19 -5.85 28.47
CA GLU A 121 18.66 -7.10 27.87
C GLU A 121 18.54 -7.08 26.34
N HIS A 122 17.42 -6.57 25.83
CA HIS A 122 17.07 -6.60 24.41
C HIS A 122 16.96 -5.22 23.74
N ALA A 123 17.12 -4.11 24.48
CA ALA A 123 16.97 -2.78 23.90
C ALA A 123 17.94 -1.71 24.45
N LYS A 124 18.28 -0.77 23.59
CA LYS A 124 18.99 0.48 23.90
C LYS A 124 18.05 1.66 23.65
N TRP A 125 17.75 2.44 24.69
CA TRP A 125 16.85 3.58 24.62
C TRP A 125 17.62 4.89 24.53
N TRP A 126 17.60 5.48 23.35
CA TRP A 126 18.22 6.76 23.03
C TRP A 126 17.24 7.91 23.20
N VAL A 127 17.75 9.06 23.62
CA VAL A 127 16.96 10.28 23.74
C VAL A 127 17.71 11.41 23.06
N GLN A 128 17.05 12.07 22.11
CA GLN A 128 17.55 13.28 21.45
C GLN A 128 17.94 14.33 22.51
N ASP A 129 19.10 14.96 22.34
CA ASP A 129 19.72 15.74 23.43
C ASP A 129 18.97 17.04 23.78
N ASP A 130 18.18 17.59 22.86
CA ASP A 130 17.40 18.81 23.07
C ASP A 130 15.94 18.54 23.51
N ILE A 131 15.59 17.28 23.83
CA ILE A 131 14.30 16.94 24.45
C ILE A 131 14.50 16.47 25.89
N THR A 132 13.53 16.82 26.76
CA THR A 132 13.53 16.36 28.16
C THR A 132 12.58 15.18 28.32
N VAL A 133 13.11 14.07 28.83
CA VAL A 133 12.36 12.83 29.11
C VAL A 133 12.58 12.45 30.57
N ASP A 134 11.50 12.14 31.30
CA ASP A 134 11.59 11.59 32.66
C ASP A 134 12.16 10.16 32.59
N LEU A 135 13.40 9.99 33.07
CA LEU A 135 14.11 8.72 33.02
C LEU A 135 13.50 7.64 33.92
N THR A 136 12.73 8.00 34.94
CA THR A 136 12.00 7.02 35.75
C THR A 136 10.86 6.43 34.93
N GLN A 137 10.12 7.28 34.22
CA GLN A 137 9.03 6.87 33.33
C GLN A 137 9.56 6.10 32.11
N LEU A 138 10.68 6.53 31.52
CA LEU A 138 11.31 5.81 30.42
C LEU A 138 11.74 4.40 30.83
N ARG A 139 12.30 4.23 32.04
CA ARG A 139 12.62 2.90 32.57
C ARG A 139 11.38 2.02 32.76
N GLN A 140 10.21 2.60 33.08
CA GLN A 140 8.96 1.83 33.13
C GLN A 140 8.56 1.31 31.76
N ASN A 141 8.67 2.11 30.70
CA ASN A 141 8.46 1.64 29.33
C ASN A 141 9.47 0.56 28.95
N ALA A 142 10.75 0.77 29.26
CA ALA A 142 11.82 -0.20 28.98
C ALA A 142 11.56 -1.55 29.68
N THR A 143 11.16 -1.54 30.96
CA THR A 143 10.75 -2.76 31.66
C THR A 143 9.52 -3.41 31.01
N PHE A 144 8.52 -2.62 30.62
CA PHE A 144 7.33 -3.15 29.94
C PHE A 144 7.67 -3.77 28.58
N PHE A 145 8.61 -3.19 27.84
CA PHE A 145 9.09 -3.78 26.59
C PHE A 145 9.66 -5.18 26.83
N GLU A 146 10.56 -5.32 27.79
CA GLU A 146 11.19 -6.59 28.17
C GLU A 146 10.17 -7.63 28.64
N SER A 147 9.25 -7.25 29.53
CA SER A 147 8.34 -8.20 30.17
C SER A 147 7.09 -8.53 29.36
N ASN A 148 6.72 -7.68 28.40
CA ASN A 148 5.44 -7.79 27.68
C ASN A 148 5.61 -7.73 26.17
N ILE A 149 6.10 -6.63 25.61
CA ILE A 149 6.09 -6.39 24.15
C ILE A 149 6.99 -7.39 23.44
N TYR A 150 8.26 -7.45 23.83
CA TYR A 150 9.27 -8.29 23.22
C TYR A 150 8.84 -9.78 23.16
N PRO A 151 8.46 -10.43 24.28
CA PRO A 151 8.01 -11.82 24.23
C PRO A 151 6.64 -12.00 23.55
N THR A 152 5.76 -10.99 23.54
CA THR A 152 4.44 -11.10 22.90
C THR A 152 4.53 -11.05 21.40
N ASN A 153 5.21 -10.06 20.85
CA ASN A 153 5.36 -9.93 19.40
C ASN A 153 6.14 -11.11 18.82
N ARG A 154 7.22 -11.54 19.50
CA ARG A 154 8.00 -12.72 19.08
C ARG A 154 7.19 -14.02 19.12
N ARG A 155 6.29 -14.18 20.10
CA ARG A 155 5.37 -15.32 20.16
C ARG A 155 4.39 -15.33 18.99
N LEU A 156 3.93 -14.16 18.53
CA LEU A 156 3.01 -14.07 17.40
C LEU A 156 3.72 -14.39 16.09
N TYR A 157 4.80 -13.66 15.81
CA TYR A 157 5.36 -13.55 14.46
C TYR A 157 6.83 -13.95 14.35
N GLY A 158 7.45 -14.55 15.37
CA GLY A 158 8.81 -15.07 15.26
C GLY A 158 9.86 -14.12 15.83
N SER A 159 10.85 -13.68 15.05
CA SER A 159 11.93 -12.84 15.58
C SER A 159 12.40 -11.86 14.52
N GLU A 160 12.83 -10.70 14.98
CA GLU A 160 13.62 -9.72 14.27
C GLU A 160 14.95 -10.32 13.78
N TRP A 161 15.62 -9.63 12.85
CA TRP A 161 16.97 -9.99 12.47
C TRP A 161 17.92 -9.77 13.65
N SER A 162 18.38 -10.85 14.27
CA SER A 162 19.26 -10.83 15.44
C SER A 162 20.49 -11.73 15.20
N PRO A 163 21.73 -11.26 15.42
CA PRO A 163 22.11 -10.01 16.09
C PRO A 163 22.19 -8.81 15.12
N GLY A 164 21.38 -8.78 14.06
CA GLY A 164 21.22 -7.60 13.24
C GLY A 164 22.39 -7.23 12.33
N VAL A 165 22.26 -6.07 11.69
CA VAL A 165 23.26 -5.44 10.84
C VAL A 165 24.50 -5.06 11.63
N ASP A 166 24.35 -4.66 12.89
CA ASP A 166 25.42 -4.14 13.73
C ASP A 166 26.05 -5.22 14.65
N GLY A 167 25.59 -6.45 14.55
CA GLY A 167 26.09 -7.55 15.36
C GLY A 167 25.72 -7.47 16.84
N ASP A 168 24.84 -6.57 17.26
CA ASP A 168 24.24 -6.49 18.60
C ASP A 168 22.86 -7.16 18.62
N PRO A 169 22.59 -8.10 19.55
CA PRO A 169 21.24 -8.64 19.71
C PRO A 169 20.23 -7.65 20.31
N ARG A 170 20.64 -6.42 20.67
CA ARG A 170 19.76 -5.38 21.17
C ARG A 170 19.30 -4.46 20.05
N ILE A 171 17.99 -4.22 20.01
CA ILE A 171 17.41 -3.20 19.13
C ILE A 171 17.63 -1.80 19.71
N ASP A 172 17.56 -0.78 18.86
CA ASP A 172 17.68 0.61 19.24
C ASP A 172 16.31 1.31 19.20
N ILE A 173 15.90 1.92 20.32
CA ILE A 173 14.64 2.68 20.44
C ILE A 173 14.96 4.16 20.69
N MET A 174 14.65 5.01 19.72
CA MET A 174 14.97 6.44 19.71
C MET A 174 13.77 7.30 20.09
N MET A 175 13.86 8.01 21.21
CA MET A 175 12.94 9.11 21.53
C MET A 175 13.44 10.40 20.87
N ALA A 176 12.72 10.90 19.88
CA ALA A 176 13.09 12.09 19.12
C ALA A 176 11.91 13.05 18.95
N ARG A 177 12.18 14.30 18.55
CA ARG A 177 11.15 15.17 17.97
C ARG A 177 11.03 14.81 16.51
N ILE A 178 9.86 14.30 16.11
CA ILE A 178 9.58 13.90 14.74
C ILE A 178 8.52 14.87 14.20
N PRO A 179 8.87 15.86 13.36
CA PRO A 179 7.89 16.76 12.78
C PRO A 179 6.95 16.00 11.82
N GLY A 180 5.67 16.37 11.83
CA GLY A 180 4.61 15.70 11.07
C GLY A 180 3.70 14.85 11.95
N ALA A 181 2.92 13.97 11.33
CA ALA A 181 1.84 13.25 12.00
C ALA A 181 2.27 11.90 12.63
N ALA A 182 3.42 11.35 12.25
CA ALA A 182 3.92 10.08 12.78
C ALA A 182 4.18 10.17 14.30
N ALA A 183 3.63 9.23 15.08
CA ALA A 183 3.95 9.01 16.49
C ALA A 183 5.13 8.05 16.68
N GLY A 184 5.48 7.26 15.65
CA GLY A 184 6.67 6.43 15.59
C GLY A 184 6.86 5.84 14.20
N TYR A 185 8.05 5.26 13.97
CA TYR A 185 8.35 4.46 12.78
C TYR A 185 9.50 3.49 13.01
N PHE A 186 9.41 2.29 12.45
CA PHE A 186 10.56 1.42 12.17
C PHE A 186 11.25 1.86 10.87
N SER A 187 12.57 1.68 10.76
CA SER A 187 13.35 2.05 9.57
C SER A 187 14.16 0.86 9.05
N SER A 188 13.67 0.17 8.00
CA SER A 188 14.46 -0.86 7.32
C SER A 188 15.70 -0.29 6.63
N THR A 189 15.68 1.01 6.31
CA THR A 189 16.84 1.72 5.75
C THR A 189 18.01 1.75 6.74
N ASP A 190 17.75 1.81 8.04
CA ASP A 190 18.79 1.77 9.06
C ASP A 190 19.47 0.40 9.16
N GLU A 191 18.87 -0.65 8.61
CA GLU A 191 19.46 -2.00 8.54
C GLU A 191 20.31 -2.22 7.26
N LEU A 192 20.52 -1.16 6.46
CA LEU A 192 21.38 -1.18 5.26
C LEU A 192 22.79 -0.65 5.57
N PRO A 193 23.84 -1.09 4.86
CA PRO A 193 25.16 -0.47 4.98
C PRO A 193 25.20 0.94 4.38
N LEU A 194 26.07 1.80 4.91
CA LEU A 194 26.22 3.19 4.45
C LEU A 194 26.55 3.36 2.97
N TRP A 195 27.18 2.36 2.34
CA TRP A 195 27.49 2.40 0.91
C TRP A 195 26.25 2.18 0.03
N VAL A 196 25.18 1.57 0.57
CA VAL A 196 23.87 1.42 -0.06
C VAL A 196 23.00 2.64 0.20
N ASN A 197 22.83 3.02 1.48
CA ASN A 197 22.05 4.19 1.88
C ASN A 197 22.81 5.05 2.88
N GLU A 198 23.07 6.31 2.52
CA GLU A 198 23.86 7.25 3.33
C GLU A 198 23.13 7.78 4.58
N PHE A 199 21.82 7.57 4.66
CA PHE A 199 20.99 7.93 5.80
C PHE A 199 20.88 6.81 6.85
N SER A 200 21.42 5.63 6.56
CA SER A 200 21.40 4.49 7.48
C SER A 200 22.15 4.76 8.78
N ALA A 201 21.57 4.31 9.89
CA ALA A 201 22.24 4.21 11.19
C ALA A 201 23.09 2.92 11.34
N GLU A 202 22.99 1.98 10.40
CA GLU A 202 23.52 0.62 10.46
C GLU A 202 23.13 -0.07 11.78
N ARG A 203 21.82 -0.07 12.11
CA ARG A 203 21.18 -0.61 13.33
C ARG A 203 19.71 -0.98 13.11
N GLU A 204 19.18 -1.85 13.96
CA GLU A 204 17.75 -2.16 14.08
C GLU A 204 17.03 -1.04 14.84
N MET A 205 16.50 -0.03 14.12
CA MET A 205 15.96 1.20 14.71
C MET A 205 14.43 1.26 14.76
N VAL A 206 13.90 1.55 15.95
CA VAL A 206 12.55 2.07 16.18
C VAL A 206 12.64 3.52 16.64
N TYR A 207 11.92 4.42 15.98
CA TYR A 207 11.81 5.82 16.37
C TYR A 207 10.43 6.09 16.99
N VAL A 208 10.41 6.90 18.04
CA VAL A 208 9.20 7.31 18.75
C VAL A 208 9.17 8.83 18.86
N ASN A 209 8.06 9.42 18.42
CA ASN A 209 7.84 10.85 18.48
C ASN A 209 7.49 11.29 19.91
N SER A 210 8.45 11.93 20.56
CA SER A 210 8.29 12.48 21.91
C SER A 210 7.16 13.50 22.06
N GLN A 211 6.70 14.11 20.95
CA GLN A 211 5.56 15.05 20.97
C GLN A 211 4.21 14.33 20.96
N ALA A 212 4.14 13.12 20.40
CA ALA A 212 2.94 12.31 20.32
C ALA A 212 2.83 11.32 21.49
N ALA A 213 3.92 10.62 21.81
CA ALA A 213 3.99 9.58 22.83
C ALA A 213 4.91 9.99 23.98
N ARG A 214 4.34 10.09 25.19
CA ARG A 214 5.09 10.45 26.40
C ARG A 214 5.68 9.22 27.07
N ALA A 215 6.87 9.37 27.66
CA ALA A 215 7.41 8.39 28.59
C ALA A 215 6.40 8.09 29.71
N GLY A 216 6.41 6.85 30.19
CA GLY A 216 5.49 6.29 31.19
C GLY A 216 4.09 5.99 30.66
N SER A 217 3.75 6.37 29.43
CA SER A 217 2.40 6.17 28.90
C SER A 217 2.20 4.80 28.25
N ALA A 218 0.98 4.27 28.36
CA ALA A 218 0.56 3.08 27.62
C ALA A 218 0.57 3.31 26.09
N TYR A 219 0.35 4.56 25.66
CA TYR A 219 0.39 4.90 24.24
C TYR A 219 1.79 4.74 23.63
N LEU A 220 2.85 5.13 24.36
CA LEU A 220 4.22 4.84 23.94
C LEU A 220 4.45 3.35 23.77
N ASN A 221 3.99 2.54 24.73
CA ASN A 221 4.10 1.09 24.62
C ASN A 221 3.33 0.53 23.41
N SER A 222 2.18 1.11 23.05
CA SER A 222 1.43 0.78 21.83
C SER A 222 2.28 1.03 20.58
N VAL A 223 2.88 2.22 20.47
CA VAL A 223 3.76 2.58 19.35
C VAL A 223 4.95 1.63 19.27
N VAL A 224 5.65 1.37 20.39
CA VAL A 224 6.79 0.43 20.38
C VAL A 224 6.35 -0.99 20.02
N ALA A 225 5.17 -1.44 20.46
CA ALA A 225 4.64 -2.75 20.07
C ALA A 225 4.28 -2.81 18.58
N HIS A 226 3.79 -1.71 18.00
CA HIS A 226 3.53 -1.57 16.58
C HIS A 226 4.83 -1.64 15.77
N GLU A 227 5.79 -0.75 16.06
CA GLU A 227 7.03 -0.65 15.29
C GLU A 227 7.95 -1.86 15.44
N PHE A 228 7.99 -2.49 16.62
CA PHE A 228 8.72 -3.75 16.80
C PHE A 228 8.09 -4.89 15.99
N CYS A 229 6.78 -4.83 15.72
CA CYS A 229 6.11 -5.78 14.83
C CYS A 229 6.68 -5.69 13.41
N HIS A 230 6.87 -4.48 12.90
CA HIS A 230 7.46 -4.26 11.58
C HIS A 230 8.92 -4.72 11.47
N MET A 231 9.70 -4.53 12.53
CA MET A 231 11.07 -5.07 12.58
C MET A 231 11.09 -6.61 12.49
N ILE A 232 10.16 -7.29 13.16
CA ILE A 232 10.00 -8.75 13.01
C ILE A 232 9.58 -9.10 11.57
N GLN A 233 8.62 -8.38 10.99
CA GLN A 233 8.19 -8.57 9.60
C GLN A 233 9.36 -8.45 8.63
N PHE A 234 10.21 -7.42 8.80
CA PHE A 234 11.40 -7.23 8.00
C PHE A 234 12.37 -8.42 8.11
N GLY A 235 12.56 -8.95 9.33
CA GLY A 235 13.38 -10.14 9.61
C GLY A 235 12.89 -11.46 8.97
N HIS A 236 11.69 -11.52 8.39
CA HIS A 236 11.25 -12.68 7.59
C HIS A 236 11.83 -12.69 6.17
N HIS A 237 12.34 -11.55 5.69
CA HIS A 237 12.86 -11.38 4.34
C HIS A 237 11.80 -11.74 3.27
N LYS A 238 10.55 -11.38 3.54
CA LYS A 238 9.39 -11.58 2.66
C LYS A 238 8.70 -10.25 2.40
N ARG A 239 8.77 -9.78 1.15
CA ARG A 239 8.02 -8.60 0.72
C ARG A 239 6.52 -8.85 0.88
N SER A 240 5.83 -7.87 1.44
CA SER A 240 4.38 -7.82 1.51
C SER A 240 3.92 -6.38 1.37
N SER A 241 2.73 -6.20 0.81
CA SER A 241 2.07 -4.90 0.65
C SER A 241 1.81 -4.22 1.99
N VAL A 242 1.85 -2.89 2.01
CA VAL A 242 1.71 -2.07 3.22
C VAL A 242 0.47 -2.44 4.04
N TRP A 243 -0.71 -2.55 3.44
CA TRP A 243 -1.95 -2.83 4.17
C TRP A 243 -1.86 -4.11 5.03
N PHE A 244 -1.18 -5.14 4.52
CA PHE A 244 -1.03 -6.41 5.21
C PHE A 244 -0.06 -6.29 6.40
N ASN A 245 1.02 -5.53 6.23
CA ASN A 245 1.99 -5.27 7.29
C ASN A 245 1.38 -4.41 8.41
N GLU A 246 0.66 -3.34 8.06
CA GLU A 246 0.00 -2.44 9.01
C GLU A 246 -1.13 -3.16 9.77
N GLY A 247 -1.93 -4.00 9.10
CA GLY A 247 -2.94 -4.81 9.75
C GLY A 247 -2.37 -5.79 10.80
N GLN A 248 -1.21 -6.38 10.51
CA GLN A 248 -0.50 -7.22 11.48
C GLN A 248 0.10 -6.41 12.64
N ALA A 249 0.62 -5.21 12.38
CA ALA A 249 1.11 -4.33 13.42
C ALA A 249 -0.03 -3.93 14.39
N GLN A 250 -1.25 -3.71 13.88
CA GLN A 250 -2.45 -3.56 14.70
C GLN A 250 -2.79 -4.84 15.50
N LEU A 251 -2.58 -6.03 14.95
CA LEU A 251 -2.74 -7.29 15.71
C LEU A 251 -1.68 -7.43 16.81
N CYS A 252 -0.43 -6.98 16.60
CA CYS A 252 0.59 -6.89 17.64
C CYS A 252 0.13 -5.96 18.78
N GLU A 253 -0.43 -4.79 18.46
CA GLU A 253 -1.00 -3.88 19.47
C GLU A 253 -2.14 -4.55 20.25
N GLN A 254 -3.09 -5.18 19.55
CA GLN A 254 -4.21 -5.90 20.17
C GLN A 254 -3.73 -7.02 21.11
N ALA A 255 -2.74 -7.80 20.70
CA ALA A 255 -2.21 -8.90 21.49
C ALA A 255 -1.48 -8.43 22.76
N ASN A 256 -0.94 -7.21 22.75
CA ASN A 256 -0.39 -6.55 23.93
C ASN A 256 -1.46 -5.86 24.80
N GLY A 257 -2.75 -5.95 24.41
CA GLY A 257 -3.88 -5.41 25.17
C GLY A 257 -4.18 -3.95 24.89
N PHE A 258 -3.63 -3.37 23.82
CA PHE A 258 -3.91 -1.99 23.42
C PHE A 258 -5.21 -1.89 22.62
N GLY A 259 -5.90 -0.76 22.76
CA GLY A 259 -7.17 -0.50 22.10
C GLY A 259 -6.99 -0.25 20.60
N GLN A 260 -8.04 -0.55 19.82
CA GLN A 260 -8.03 -0.52 18.35
C GLN A 260 -9.02 0.53 17.83
N PRO A 261 -8.66 1.84 17.90
CA PRO A 261 -9.61 2.91 17.60
C PRO A 261 -9.98 3.00 16.11
N HIS A 262 -9.11 2.55 15.21
CA HIS A 262 -9.31 2.66 13.75
C HIS A 262 -10.45 1.78 13.23
N ALA A 263 -10.67 0.64 13.87
CA ALA A 263 -11.72 -0.31 13.51
C ALA A 263 -13.10 0.36 13.42
N GLN A 264 -13.40 1.30 14.33
CA GLN A 264 -14.67 2.02 14.29
C GLN A 264 -14.72 3.08 13.18
N THR A 265 -13.59 3.69 12.83
CA THR A 265 -13.48 4.65 11.73
C THR A 265 -13.73 3.96 10.39
N PHE A 266 -13.15 2.78 10.17
CA PHE A 266 -13.42 1.97 8.97
C PHE A 266 -14.90 1.67 8.80
N LEU A 267 -15.60 1.22 9.85
CA LEU A 267 -17.02 0.88 9.73
C LEU A 267 -17.93 2.09 9.42
N GLN A 268 -17.43 3.31 9.58
CA GLN A 268 -18.10 4.55 9.13
C GLN A 268 -17.78 4.88 7.66
N LEU A 269 -16.72 4.32 7.11
CA LEU A 269 -16.23 4.52 5.75
C LEU A 269 -15.93 3.17 5.05
N PRO A 270 -16.93 2.28 4.91
CA PRO A 270 -16.70 0.91 4.43
C PRO A 270 -16.27 0.82 2.95
N ASP A 271 -16.39 1.91 2.19
CA ASP A 271 -15.82 2.06 0.84
C ASP A 271 -14.33 2.46 0.92
N THR A 272 -13.61 1.82 1.83
CA THR A 272 -12.15 1.85 1.94
C THR A 272 -11.63 0.62 1.23
N GLN A 273 -10.59 0.78 0.42
CA GLN A 273 -10.02 -0.31 -0.36
C GLN A 273 -8.95 -1.03 0.45
N LEU A 274 -9.17 -2.32 0.75
CA LEU A 274 -8.24 -3.13 1.53
C LEU A 274 -6.85 -3.19 0.90
N ASN A 275 -6.78 -3.45 -0.40
CA ASN A 275 -5.54 -3.72 -1.13
C ASN A 275 -4.95 -2.46 -1.78
N ASP A 276 -5.11 -1.32 -1.12
CA ASP A 276 -4.53 -0.02 -1.47
C ASP A 276 -4.18 0.73 -0.19
N TRP A 277 -3.19 1.63 -0.24
CA TRP A 277 -2.75 2.39 0.93
C TRP A 277 -2.56 3.86 0.59
N PRO A 278 -3.15 4.78 1.38
CA PRO A 278 -3.06 6.20 1.10
C PRO A 278 -1.91 6.84 1.88
N GLU A 279 -1.72 8.14 1.62
CA GLU A 279 -0.91 9.01 2.47
C GLU A 279 -1.37 8.97 3.94
N LEU A 280 -0.43 9.23 4.86
CA LEU A 280 -0.62 9.06 6.30
C LEU A 280 -1.87 9.76 6.83
N GLU A 281 -2.16 10.99 6.40
CA GLU A 281 -3.32 11.76 6.89
C GLU A 281 -4.68 11.08 6.62
N GLN A 282 -4.73 10.15 5.66
CA GLN A 282 -5.94 9.47 5.21
C GLN A 282 -5.95 7.97 5.56
N SER A 283 -4.93 7.45 6.23
CA SER A 283 -4.76 6.00 6.48
C SER A 283 -5.68 5.43 7.57
N GLN A 284 -6.38 6.28 8.34
CA GLN A 284 -7.24 5.86 9.45
C GLN A 284 -8.20 4.70 9.15
N PRO A 285 -9.09 4.79 8.15
CA PRO A 285 -9.95 3.68 7.83
C PRO A 285 -9.19 2.48 7.24
N HIS A 286 -8.04 2.66 6.59
CA HIS A 286 -7.24 1.57 6.05
C HIS A 286 -6.61 0.73 7.18
N TYR A 287 -6.10 1.38 8.24
CA TYR A 287 -5.72 0.70 9.49
C TYR A 287 -6.87 -0.12 10.06
N GLY A 288 -8.06 0.48 10.12
CA GLY A 288 -9.25 -0.15 10.67
C GLY A 288 -9.70 -1.37 9.87
N GLU A 289 -9.67 -1.27 8.54
CA GLU A 289 -10.04 -2.36 7.64
C GLU A 289 -9.03 -3.50 7.71
N ALA A 290 -7.74 -3.21 7.52
CA ALA A 290 -6.68 -4.20 7.54
C ALA A 290 -6.65 -4.96 8.86
N HIS A 291 -6.77 -4.26 9.99
CA HIS A 291 -6.87 -4.85 11.30
C HIS A 291 -8.10 -5.76 11.44
N LEU A 292 -9.29 -5.24 11.16
CA LEU A 292 -10.53 -5.99 11.33
C LEU A 292 -10.60 -7.20 10.40
N PHE A 293 -10.10 -7.08 9.17
CA PHE A 293 -10.10 -8.19 8.23
C PHE A 293 -9.12 -9.29 8.63
N LEU A 294 -7.89 -8.94 9.03
CA LEU A 294 -6.94 -9.96 9.51
C LEU A 294 -7.40 -10.59 10.82
N ASP A 295 -7.99 -9.82 11.75
CA ASP A 295 -8.58 -10.39 12.96
C ASP A 295 -9.78 -11.30 12.62
N PHE A 296 -10.61 -10.93 11.65
CA PHE A 296 -11.70 -11.78 11.15
C PHE A 296 -11.17 -13.11 10.60
N LEU A 297 -10.16 -13.09 9.71
CA LEU A 297 -9.53 -14.29 9.16
C LEU A 297 -8.91 -15.17 10.25
N ARG A 298 -8.23 -14.54 11.21
CA ARG A 298 -7.65 -15.21 12.38
C ARG A 298 -8.72 -15.94 13.18
N GLN A 299 -9.88 -15.33 13.40
CA GLN A 299 -10.97 -15.95 14.14
C GLN A 299 -11.75 -17.01 13.33
N GLN A 300 -11.87 -16.86 12.00
CA GLN A 300 -12.76 -17.68 11.17
C GLN A 300 -12.08 -18.86 10.46
N ALA A 301 -10.84 -18.69 10.00
CA ALA A 301 -10.25 -19.61 9.03
C ALA A 301 -9.09 -20.44 9.61
N GLY A 302 -8.24 -19.89 10.48
CA GLY A 302 -7.08 -20.69 10.91
C GLY A 302 -6.22 -20.16 12.04
N GLY A 303 -6.71 -19.21 12.84
CA GLY A 303 -5.97 -18.68 13.98
C GLY A 303 -4.68 -18.00 13.58
N ASP A 304 -3.79 -17.87 14.55
CA ASP A 304 -2.48 -17.26 14.38
C ASP A 304 -1.61 -18.05 13.38
N ALA A 305 -1.84 -19.36 13.25
CA ALA A 305 -1.14 -20.21 12.28
C ALA A 305 -1.48 -19.88 10.81
N LEU A 306 -2.66 -19.32 10.53
CA LEU A 306 -2.97 -18.80 9.20
C LEU A 306 -2.25 -17.48 8.94
N ILE A 307 -2.26 -16.57 9.92
CA ILE A 307 -1.58 -15.27 9.80
C ILE A 307 -0.07 -15.48 9.58
N ASN A 308 0.56 -16.38 10.35
CA ASN A 308 1.96 -16.76 10.14
C ASN A 308 2.23 -17.35 8.76
N ALA A 309 1.32 -18.17 8.23
CA ALA A 309 1.49 -18.72 6.88
C ALA A 309 1.40 -17.65 5.78
N PHE A 310 0.68 -16.55 6.01
CA PHE A 310 0.70 -15.40 5.09
C PHE A 310 2.04 -14.66 5.17
N ILE A 311 2.59 -14.46 6.37
CA ILE A 311 3.91 -13.83 6.56
C ILE A 311 5.01 -14.65 5.86
N ASP A 312 5.07 -15.96 6.10
CA ASP A 312 6.05 -16.87 5.50
C ASP A 312 6.00 -16.86 3.96
N LYS A 313 4.82 -16.61 3.40
CA LYS A 313 4.58 -16.54 1.95
C LYS A 313 5.02 -15.20 1.35
N GLY A 314 4.84 -14.10 2.07
CA GLY A 314 4.88 -12.75 1.51
C GLY A 314 3.63 -12.45 0.67
N ILE A 315 2.92 -11.38 1.01
CA ILE A 315 1.64 -11.01 0.42
C ILE A 315 1.79 -9.70 -0.35
N ASP A 316 2.13 -9.78 -1.62
CA ASP A 316 2.11 -8.61 -2.51
C ASP A 316 0.68 -8.30 -2.98
N THR A 317 -0.18 -9.32 -3.03
CA THR A 317 -1.49 -9.23 -3.67
C THR A 317 -2.54 -10.12 -3.01
N PRO A 318 -3.85 -9.82 -3.18
CA PRO A 318 -4.93 -10.72 -2.77
C PRO A 318 -4.77 -12.17 -3.29
N ALA A 319 -4.21 -12.36 -4.48
CA ALA A 319 -4.00 -13.69 -5.05
C ALA A 319 -2.97 -14.53 -4.26
N ASP A 320 -1.98 -13.88 -3.62
CA ASP A 320 -1.02 -14.57 -2.73
C ASP A 320 -1.72 -15.15 -1.50
N MET A 321 -2.72 -14.46 -0.96
CA MET A 321 -3.53 -14.98 0.14
C MET A 321 -4.35 -16.19 -0.29
N ASP A 322 -4.94 -16.17 -1.48
CA ASP A 322 -5.69 -17.31 -2.03
C ASP A 322 -4.82 -18.56 -2.18
N VAL A 323 -3.54 -18.41 -2.55
CA VAL A 323 -2.59 -19.53 -2.59
C VAL A 323 -2.45 -20.19 -1.21
N VAL A 324 -2.26 -19.38 -0.16
CA VAL A 324 -2.12 -19.87 1.22
C VAL A 324 -3.43 -20.47 1.74
N LEU A 325 -4.57 -19.80 1.51
CA LEU A 325 -5.89 -20.25 1.92
C LEU A 325 -6.23 -21.62 1.30
N LYS A 326 -6.01 -21.76 -0.01
CA LYS A 326 -6.23 -23.01 -0.75
C LYS A 326 -5.36 -24.14 -0.22
N ALA A 327 -4.07 -23.87 0.03
CA ALA A 327 -3.13 -24.86 0.58
C ALA A 327 -3.56 -25.36 1.97
N ARG A 328 -4.36 -24.57 2.70
CA ARG A 328 -4.86 -24.86 4.04
C ARG A 328 -6.33 -25.31 4.06
N GLY A 329 -6.92 -25.60 2.90
CA GLY A 329 -8.30 -26.05 2.77
C GLY A 329 -9.35 -25.03 3.22
N GLN A 330 -9.00 -23.74 3.19
CA GLN A 330 -9.90 -22.64 3.54
C GLN A 330 -10.75 -22.22 2.34
N LYS A 331 -11.82 -21.47 2.63
CA LYS A 331 -12.58 -20.73 1.61
C LYS A 331 -11.65 -19.78 0.83
N SER A 332 -12.05 -19.42 -0.38
CA SER A 332 -11.34 -18.37 -1.13
C SER A 332 -11.37 -17.03 -0.39
N LEU A 333 -10.42 -16.16 -0.70
CA LEU A 333 -10.33 -14.83 -0.12
C LEU A 333 -11.62 -14.05 -0.33
N ASP A 334 -12.21 -14.13 -1.51
CA ASP A 334 -13.46 -13.41 -1.83
C ASP A 334 -14.65 -13.89 -1.02
N GLU A 335 -14.75 -15.20 -0.77
CA GLU A 335 -15.80 -15.76 0.07
C GLU A 335 -15.64 -15.29 1.52
N LEU A 336 -14.40 -15.24 2.02
CA LEU A 336 -14.08 -14.76 3.37
C LEU A 336 -14.27 -13.25 3.49
N TYR A 337 -13.91 -12.48 2.47
CA TYR A 337 -14.11 -11.03 2.42
C TYR A 337 -15.61 -10.71 2.40
N ALA A 338 -16.41 -11.45 1.63
CA ALA A 338 -17.87 -11.29 1.65
C ALA A 338 -18.50 -11.74 2.98
N ASP A 339 -17.93 -12.73 3.68
CA ASP A 339 -18.35 -13.11 5.03
C ASP A 339 -18.03 -11.97 6.04
N PHE A 340 -16.86 -11.36 5.90
CA PHE A 340 -16.41 -10.18 6.66
C PHE A 340 -17.34 -8.97 6.46
N VAL A 341 -17.70 -8.66 5.21
CA VAL A 341 -18.64 -7.58 4.88
C VAL A 341 -20.01 -7.80 5.54
N ALA A 342 -20.52 -9.03 5.57
CA ALA A 342 -21.75 -9.34 6.29
C ALA A 342 -21.57 -9.21 7.81
N ALA A 343 -20.46 -9.71 8.36
CA ALA A 343 -20.16 -9.64 9.80
C ALA A 343 -20.11 -8.19 10.31
N ASN A 344 -19.56 -7.28 9.52
CA ASN A 344 -19.48 -5.85 9.82
C ASN A 344 -20.87 -5.19 9.94
N ALA A 345 -21.81 -5.56 9.07
CA ALA A 345 -23.18 -5.06 9.13
C ALA A 345 -24.02 -5.71 10.26
N PHE A 346 -23.61 -6.89 10.72
CA PHE A 346 -24.32 -7.64 11.76
C PHE A 346 -23.82 -7.40 13.18
N LEU A 347 -22.80 -6.55 13.39
CA LEU A 347 -22.33 -6.23 14.73
C LEU A 347 -23.47 -5.79 15.67
N GLY A 348 -23.50 -6.38 16.86
CA GLY A 348 -24.58 -6.17 17.84
C GLY A 348 -25.91 -6.85 17.51
N THR A 349 -26.02 -7.60 16.41
CA THR A 349 -27.19 -8.40 16.05
C THR A 349 -26.81 -9.88 15.97
N PRO A 350 -27.45 -10.79 16.72
CA PRO A 350 -27.22 -12.23 16.57
C PRO A 350 -27.45 -12.66 15.11
N SER A 351 -26.46 -13.29 14.50
CA SER A 351 -26.58 -13.89 13.17
C SER A 351 -26.92 -15.38 13.29
N VAL A 352 -27.76 -15.86 12.38
CA VAL A 352 -28.06 -17.29 12.25
C VAL A 352 -26.88 -18.03 11.63
N ASP A 353 -26.08 -17.34 10.80
CA ASP A 353 -24.89 -17.89 10.16
C ASP A 353 -23.62 -17.45 10.89
N LYS A 354 -22.93 -18.42 11.49
CA LYS A 354 -21.68 -18.21 12.23
C LYS A 354 -20.54 -17.70 11.33
N ALA A 355 -20.56 -17.99 10.02
CA ALA A 355 -19.55 -17.51 9.09
C ALA A 355 -19.57 -15.98 8.98
N SER A 356 -20.74 -15.36 9.18
CA SER A 356 -20.96 -13.90 9.17
C SER A 356 -20.86 -13.27 10.56
N THR A 357 -19.99 -13.78 11.43
CA THR A 357 -19.80 -13.24 12.79
C THR A 357 -18.32 -13.12 13.14
N TYR A 358 -18.02 -12.46 14.26
CA TYR A 358 -16.72 -12.53 14.90
C TYR A 358 -16.82 -13.53 16.07
N PRO A 359 -16.31 -14.77 15.95
CA PRO A 359 -16.49 -15.83 16.95
C PRO A 359 -16.08 -15.45 18.37
N SER A 360 -15.05 -14.62 18.51
CA SER A 360 -14.53 -14.11 19.79
C SER A 360 -14.95 -12.66 20.07
N GLY A 361 -15.86 -12.10 19.27
CA GLY A 361 -16.25 -10.70 19.29
C GLY A 361 -15.36 -9.82 18.39
N ALA A 362 -15.92 -8.71 17.93
CA ALA A 362 -15.20 -7.68 17.20
C ALA A 362 -14.66 -6.62 18.17
N VAL A 363 -13.54 -5.99 17.82
CA VAL A 363 -13.04 -4.82 18.56
C VAL A 363 -13.92 -3.58 18.37
N ALA A 364 -14.62 -3.49 17.23
CA ALA A 364 -15.57 -2.42 16.94
C ALA A 364 -16.95 -2.70 17.55
N ARG A 365 -17.68 -1.64 17.89
CA ARG A 365 -18.95 -1.74 18.63
C ARG A 365 -20.18 -1.37 17.81
N VAL A 366 -20.01 -0.52 16.80
CA VAL A 366 -21.11 -0.05 15.95
C VAL A 366 -20.95 -0.69 14.57
N ALA A 367 -22.02 -1.33 14.09
CA ALA A 367 -22.08 -1.96 12.78
C ALA A 367 -21.85 -0.96 11.64
N ALA A 368 -21.34 -1.47 10.52
CA ALA A 368 -21.36 -0.72 9.26
C ALA A 368 -22.80 -0.57 8.76
N THR A 369 -23.14 0.60 8.23
CA THR A 369 -24.49 0.92 7.76
C THR A 369 -24.45 1.71 6.46
N ALA A 370 -25.60 1.79 5.78
CA ALA A 370 -25.78 2.72 4.66
C ALA A 370 -25.68 4.18 5.13
N THR A 371 -25.13 5.05 4.29
CA THR A 371 -25.23 6.49 4.47
C THR A 371 -26.64 6.97 4.10
N ASP A 372 -26.99 8.22 4.43
CA ASP A 372 -28.26 8.81 4.00
C ASP A 372 -28.36 8.94 2.47
N GLN A 373 -27.22 8.94 1.76
CA GLN A 373 -27.16 9.01 0.29
C GLN A 373 -27.32 7.63 -0.37
N ASP A 374 -26.99 6.56 0.35
CA ASP A 374 -27.05 5.19 -0.15
C ASP A 374 -28.40 4.52 0.20
N ARG A 375 -29.52 5.17 -0.14
CA ARG A 375 -30.87 4.64 0.12
C ARG A 375 -31.71 4.62 -1.15
N VAL A 376 -32.41 3.52 -1.38
CA VAL A 376 -33.36 3.39 -2.50
C VAL A 376 -34.78 3.23 -1.96
N SER A 377 -35.69 4.07 -2.43
CA SER A 377 -37.13 3.93 -2.16
C SER A 377 -37.80 3.02 -3.18
N LEU A 378 -38.99 2.52 -2.87
CA LEU A 378 -39.79 1.74 -3.82
C LEU A 378 -40.12 2.59 -5.07
N GLY A 379 -39.80 2.07 -6.26
CA GLY A 379 -39.86 2.80 -7.54
C GLY A 379 -38.65 3.69 -7.82
N GLY A 380 -37.67 3.73 -6.92
CA GLY A 380 -36.46 4.54 -7.03
C GLY A 380 -35.27 3.80 -7.62
N LYS A 381 -34.19 4.56 -7.83
CA LYS A 381 -32.89 4.05 -8.24
C LYS A 381 -31.75 4.83 -7.58
N LEU A 382 -30.61 4.18 -7.42
CA LEU A 382 -29.34 4.73 -6.95
C LEU A 382 -28.25 4.34 -7.94
N ALA A 383 -27.50 5.33 -8.42
CA ALA A 383 -26.22 5.10 -9.10
C ALA A 383 -25.09 5.52 -8.16
N SER A 384 -24.09 4.66 -7.99
CA SER A 384 -22.98 4.90 -7.08
C SER A 384 -21.73 4.16 -7.56
N THR A 385 -20.66 4.23 -6.77
CA THR A 385 -19.40 3.55 -7.04
C THR A 385 -18.90 2.82 -5.79
N VAL A 386 -18.03 1.84 -5.95
CA VAL A 386 -17.33 1.17 -4.84
C VAL A 386 -15.95 0.75 -5.29
N HIS A 387 -14.94 0.91 -4.43
CA HIS A 387 -13.58 0.47 -4.70
C HIS A 387 -13.46 -1.07 -4.68
N SER A 388 -12.39 -1.60 -5.27
CA SER A 388 -12.14 -3.04 -5.24
C SER A 388 -11.80 -3.47 -3.81
N TYR A 389 -12.21 -4.68 -3.38
CA TYR A 389 -12.05 -5.12 -1.99
C TYR A 389 -12.46 -4.04 -0.98
N ALA A 390 -13.64 -3.47 -1.21
CA ALA A 390 -14.32 -2.52 -0.34
C ALA A 390 -15.82 -2.90 -0.26
N ALA A 391 -16.61 -2.19 0.55
CA ALA A 391 -18.04 -2.40 0.63
C ALA A 391 -18.85 -1.10 0.63
N ARG A 392 -19.91 -1.06 -0.18
CA ARG A 392 -20.95 -0.05 -0.08
C ARG A 392 -22.28 -0.70 0.32
N TYR A 393 -22.88 -0.20 1.40
CA TYR A 393 -24.17 -0.67 1.88
C TYR A 393 -25.29 0.25 1.37
N VAL A 394 -26.26 -0.34 0.67
CA VAL A 394 -27.44 0.38 0.17
C VAL A 394 -28.67 -0.03 0.99
N GLU A 395 -29.34 0.93 1.63
CA GLU A 395 -30.59 0.66 2.33
C GLU A 395 -31.73 0.43 1.35
N LEU A 396 -32.46 -0.67 1.53
CA LEU A 396 -33.59 -1.07 0.71
C LEU A 396 -34.90 -0.91 1.50
N PRO A 397 -36.05 -0.73 0.82
CA PRO A 397 -37.33 -0.57 1.51
C PRO A 397 -37.82 -1.90 2.09
N ARG A 398 -38.49 -1.83 3.24
CA ARG A 398 -39.22 -2.98 3.82
C ARG A 398 -40.52 -3.22 3.06
N ALA A 399 -40.46 -4.02 2.00
CA ALA A 399 -41.59 -4.26 1.11
C ALA A 399 -41.46 -5.61 0.38
N LEU A 400 -42.57 -6.00 -0.25
CA LEU A 400 -42.53 -6.94 -1.36
C LEU A 400 -42.07 -6.18 -2.61
N ALA A 401 -40.90 -6.54 -3.14
CA ALA A 401 -40.24 -5.79 -4.20
C ALA A 401 -39.34 -6.69 -5.06
N THR A 402 -38.97 -6.15 -6.22
CA THR A 402 -37.93 -6.69 -7.08
C THR A 402 -36.76 -5.70 -7.08
N VAL A 403 -35.60 -6.13 -6.60
CA VAL A 403 -34.35 -5.36 -6.63
C VAL A 403 -33.57 -5.76 -7.86
N LYS A 404 -33.21 -4.79 -8.71
CA LYS A 404 -32.34 -4.97 -9.86
C LYS A 404 -31.00 -4.32 -9.58
N PHE A 405 -29.93 -5.02 -9.92
CA PHE A 405 -28.57 -4.54 -9.82
C PHE A 405 -27.91 -4.59 -11.19
N SER A 406 -27.12 -3.57 -11.52
CA SER A 406 -26.22 -3.56 -12.67
C SER A 406 -24.88 -2.94 -12.29
N GLY A 407 -23.78 -3.43 -12.84
CA GLY A 407 -22.44 -2.91 -12.58
C GLY A 407 -21.53 -2.99 -13.80
N THR A 408 -20.46 -2.20 -13.80
CA THR A 408 -19.45 -2.21 -14.87
C THR A 408 -18.72 -3.54 -14.93
N LEU A 409 -18.54 -4.10 -16.13
CA LEU A 409 -17.87 -5.39 -16.35
C LEU A 409 -16.34 -5.30 -16.44
N ARG A 410 -15.80 -4.08 -16.47
CA ARG A 410 -14.37 -3.82 -16.63
C ARG A 410 -13.96 -2.61 -15.82
N SER A 411 -12.71 -2.61 -15.38
CA SER A 411 -12.10 -1.49 -14.65
C SER A 411 -10.76 -1.13 -15.29
N LYS A 412 -10.42 0.15 -15.24
CA LYS A 412 -9.09 0.63 -15.65
C LYS A 412 -8.07 0.31 -14.55
N VAL A 413 -6.84 -0.04 -14.90
CA VAL A 413 -5.77 -0.22 -13.88
C VAL A 413 -5.06 1.10 -13.57
N VAL A 414 -5.00 2.03 -14.53
CA VAL A 414 -4.52 3.40 -14.33
C VAL A 414 -5.50 4.44 -14.90
N PRO A 415 -5.59 5.65 -14.31
CA PRO A 415 -6.57 6.67 -14.68
C PRO A 415 -6.22 7.45 -15.96
N THR A 416 -5.73 6.78 -16.99
CA THR A 416 -5.45 7.36 -18.31
C THR A 416 -5.97 6.46 -19.44
N ASP A 417 -5.87 6.88 -20.68
CA ASP A 417 -5.93 5.99 -21.85
C ASP A 417 -4.51 5.93 -22.45
N PRO A 418 -4.16 4.89 -23.24
CA PRO A 418 -2.94 4.91 -24.05
C PRO A 418 -2.77 6.22 -24.81
N HIS A 419 -1.53 6.70 -24.97
CA HIS A 419 -1.30 8.00 -25.62
C HIS A 419 -1.72 7.95 -27.08
N SER A 420 -1.39 6.85 -27.75
CA SER A 420 -1.88 6.51 -29.08
C SER A 420 -2.46 5.09 -29.08
N GLY A 421 -3.15 4.71 -30.16
CA GLY A 421 -3.65 3.35 -30.32
C GLY A 421 -4.61 2.86 -29.21
N THR A 422 -4.36 1.64 -28.75
CA THR A 422 -5.18 0.88 -27.81
C THR A 422 -4.37 0.18 -26.71
N ALA A 423 -3.05 0.23 -26.75
CA ALA A 423 -2.17 -0.33 -25.75
C ALA A 423 -0.99 0.61 -25.43
N MET A 424 -0.42 0.46 -24.25
CA MET A 424 0.77 1.18 -23.77
C MET A 424 1.66 0.23 -22.97
N TRP A 425 2.94 0.52 -22.77
CA TRP A 425 3.74 -0.20 -21.77
C TRP A 425 3.47 0.36 -20.38
N TRP A 426 3.09 -0.48 -19.42
CA TRP A 426 2.84 -0.09 -18.02
C TRP A 426 3.71 -0.91 -17.08
N SER A 427 4.28 -0.25 -16.07
CA SER A 427 5.22 -0.85 -15.11
C SER A 427 4.59 -1.84 -14.14
N ASP A 428 3.26 -1.88 -14.05
CA ASP A 428 2.51 -2.35 -12.87
C ASP A 428 2.76 -1.45 -11.65
N ARG A 429 2.10 -1.78 -10.52
CA ARG A 429 2.29 -1.12 -9.22
C ARG A 429 2.48 -2.17 -8.12
N ALA A 430 3.43 -1.91 -7.23
CA ALA A 430 3.66 -2.63 -5.99
C ALA A 430 4.69 -1.87 -5.16
N ASP A 431 4.69 -2.13 -3.85
CA ASP A 431 5.77 -1.68 -2.96
C ASP A 431 7.02 -2.54 -3.20
N GLY A 432 8.21 -1.96 -3.08
CA GLY A 432 9.52 -2.60 -3.26
C GLY A 432 9.69 -3.27 -4.62
N LEU A 433 9.22 -2.65 -5.70
CA LEU A 433 9.16 -3.13 -7.09
C LEU A 433 10.38 -2.67 -7.88
N ASP A 434 10.87 -3.51 -8.80
CA ASP A 434 11.88 -3.14 -9.80
C ASP A 434 11.50 -3.67 -11.17
N SER A 435 10.61 -2.93 -11.82
CA SER A 435 10.00 -3.27 -13.10
C SER A 435 10.86 -2.75 -14.25
N ARG A 436 11.19 -3.59 -15.23
CA ARG A 436 12.12 -3.30 -16.33
C ARG A 436 11.53 -3.65 -17.69
N LEU A 437 11.83 -2.81 -18.68
CA LEU A 437 11.54 -3.03 -20.10
C LEU A 437 12.83 -2.76 -20.89
N THR A 438 13.52 -3.83 -21.33
CA THR A 438 14.88 -3.75 -21.89
C THR A 438 14.93 -4.20 -23.35
N ARG A 439 15.68 -3.50 -24.20
CA ARG A 439 15.92 -3.88 -25.61
C ARG A 439 17.38 -3.68 -26.01
N THR A 440 17.88 -4.53 -26.89
CA THR A 440 19.17 -4.33 -27.56
C THR A 440 19.01 -3.36 -28.73
N VAL A 441 19.87 -2.33 -28.79
CA VAL A 441 19.83 -1.28 -29.80
C VAL A 441 21.19 -1.20 -30.51
N ASP A 442 21.17 -1.21 -31.84
CA ASP A 442 22.35 -0.99 -32.68
C ASP A 442 22.37 0.47 -33.15
N MET A 443 23.15 1.30 -32.46
CA MET A 443 23.26 2.74 -32.73
C MET A 443 24.02 3.06 -34.02
N SER A 444 24.59 2.06 -34.72
CA SER A 444 25.20 2.29 -36.04
C SER A 444 24.17 2.55 -37.15
N LYS A 445 22.90 2.15 -36.91
CA LYS A 445 21.78 2.34 -37.84
C LYS A 445 21.02 3.64 -37.62
N ALA A 446 21.28 4.33 -36.51
CA ALA A 446 20.52 5.50 -36.10
C ALA A 446 20.73 6.68 -37.05
N THR A 447 19.64 7.24 -37.58
CA THR A 447 19.68 8.47 -38.38
C THR A 447 19.55 9.72 -37.51
N SER A 448 19.14 9.55 -36.25
CA SER A 448 19.17 10.54 -35.17
C SER A 448 19.61 9.85 -33.88
N THR A 449 20.38 10.54 -33.04
CA THR A 449 20.77 10.04 -31.71
C THR A 449 19.79 10.46 -30.61
N LYS A 450 18.63 11.02 -30.98
CA LYS A 450 17.57 11.39 -30.04
C LYS A 450 16.54 10.27 -29.97
N LEU A 451 16.37 9.71 -28.79
CA LEU A 451 15.24 8.83 -28.47
C LEU A 451 14.10 9.71 -27.99
N THR A 452 12.92 9.56 -28.59
CA THR A 452 11.70 10.24 -28.15
C THR A 452 10.66 9.23 -27.70
N PHE A 453 9.85 9.59 -26.71
CA PHE A 453 8.75 8.76 -26.22
C PHE A 453 7.73 9.63 -25.51
N TRP A 454 6.53 9.12 -25.31
CA TRP A 454 5.55 9.70 -24.39
C TRP A 454 5.56 8.90 -23.09
N THR A 455 5.42 9.60 -21.97
CA THR A 455 5.29 8.96 -20.66
C THR A 455 4.17 9.59 -19.85
N TRP A 456 3.50 8.75 -19.07
CA TRP A 456 2.52 9.12 -18.06
C TRP A 456 2.94 8.46 -16.77
N TYR A 457 2.90 9.20 -15.66
CA TYR A 457 3.20 8.65 -14.35
C TYR A 457 2.53 9.45 -13.24
N GLU A 458 2.17 8.73 -12.19
CA GLU A 458 1.77 9.23 -10.88
C GLU A 458 2.38 8.26 -9.86
N VAL A 459 3.49 8.69 -9.28
CA VAL A 459 4.37 7.90 -8.39
C VAL A 459 4.73 8.73 -7.16
N GLU A 460 5.13 8.09 -6.06
CA GLU A 460 5.46 8.81 -4.85
C GLU A 460 6.63 9.77 -5.07
N THR A 461 6.43 11.05 -4.76
CA THR A 461 7.42 12.10 -5.08
C THR A 461 8.65 11.95 -4.20
N ASP A 462 9.81 11.90 -4.83
CA ASP A 462 11.13 11.78 -4.21
C ASP A 462 11.45 10.41 -3.56
N TYR A 463 10.61 9.40 -3.81
CA TYR A 463 10.75 8.03 -3.31
C TYR A 463 10.75 7.01 -4.43
N ASP A 464 9.71 7.07 -5.26
CA ASP A 464 9.55 6.23 -6.43
C ASP A 464 10.09 6.94 -7.67
N TYR A 465 10.77 6.18 -8.53
CA TYR A 465 11.38 6.75 -9.71
C TYR A 465 11.25 5.85 -10.95
N GLY A 466 10.79 6.45 -12.04
CA GLY A 466 11.00 5.93 -13.39
C GLY A 466 12.35 6.37 -13.97
N TYR A 467 12.96 5.57 -14.82
CA TYR A 467 14.24 5.85 -15.46
C TYR A 467 14.24 5.46 -16.93
N VAL A 468 14.99 6.21 -17.75
CA VAL A 468 15.54 5.70 -18.99
C VAL A 468 17.03 5.46 -18.76
N ALA A 469 17.50 4.25 -18.99
CA ALA A 469 18.88 3.88 -18.72
C ALA A 469 19.54 3.15 -19.91
N VAL A 470 20.85 3.30 -20.02
CA VAL A 470 21.65 2.64 -21.05
C VAL A 470 22.82 1.88 -20.43
N SER A 471 23.04 0.66 -20.92
CA SER A 471 24.24 -0.12 -20.66
C SER A 471 25.01 -0.37 -21.96
N ALA A 472 26.33 -0.17 -21.90
CA ALA A 472 27.26 -0.48 -22.98
C ALA A 472 28.19 -1.67 -22.65
N ASP A 473 27.97 -2.33 -21.50
CA ASP A 473 28.80 -3.41 -20.96
C ASP A 473 27.98 -4.69 -20.69
N GLY A 474 26.91 -4.90 -21.45
CA GLY A 474 26.08 -6.10 -21.36
C GLY A 474 25.17 -6.16 -20.13
N GLY A 475 24.86 -5.01 -19.53
CA GLY A 475 23.94 -4.88 -18.40
C GLY A 475 24.62 -4.85 -17.03
N ALA A 476 25.95 -4.80 -16.97
CA ALA A 476 26.70 -4.76 -15.70
C ALA A 476 26.60 -3.38 -15.03
N ARG A 477 26.62 -2.29 -15.81
CA ARG A 477 26.36 -0.93 -15.34
C ARG A 477 25.36 -0.23 -16.22
N TRP A 478 24.58 0.65 -15.61
CA TRP A 478 23.49 1.39 -16.23
C TRP A 478 23.65 2.89 -15.96
N ALA A 479 23.73 3.68 -17.02
CA ALA A 479 23.72 5.13 -16.93
C ALA A 479 22.28 5.62 -17.13
N THR A 480 21.69 6.24 -16.11
CA THR A 480 20.39 6.92 -16.22
C THR A 480 20.54 8.20 -17.05
N LEU A 481 19.61 8.44 -17.97
CA LEU A 481 19.68 9.52 -18.95
C LEU A 481 18.82 10.71 -18.53
N PRO A 482 19.32 11.94 -18.64
CA PRO A 482 18.52 13.13 -18.35
C PRO A 482 17.45 13.34 -19.42
N ALA A 483 16.24 13.70 -18.97
CA ALA A 483 15.17 14.23 -19.80
C ALA A 483 14.61 15.51 -19.17
N SER A 484 13.69 16.19 -19.87
CA SER A 484 13.13 17.46 -19.40
C SER A 484 12.40 17.36 -18.05
N ALA A 485 11.83 16.21 -17.74
CA ALA A 485 11.07 15.96 -16.50
C ALA A 485 11.84 15.14 -15.45
N THR A 486 13.12 14.84 -15.66
CA THR A 486 13.92 14.09 -14.67
C THR A 486 14.57 15.00 -13.64
N THR A 487 14.78 14.50 -12.42
CA THR A 487 15.56 15.15 -11.36
C THR A 487 16.71 14.25 -10.88
N LYS A 488 17.74 14.88 -10.29
CA LYS A 488 18.82 14.22 -9.54
C LYS A 488 18.73 14.44 -8.03
N GLU A 489 17.69 15.12 -7.58
CA GLU A 489 17.45 15.32 -6.16
C GLU A 489 17.21 13.96 -5.50
N ASP A 490 17.78 13.79 -4.30
CA ASP A 490 17.70 12.55 -3.55
C ASP A 490 17.56 12.83 -2.04
N PRO A 491 16.49 13.53 -1.62
CA PRO A 491 16.31 13.90 -0.20
C PRO A 491 16.12 12.67 0.72
N ASN A 492 15.70 11.55 0.14
CA ASN A 492 15.33 10.33 0.86
C ASN A 492 16.28 9.14 0.64
N GLY A 493 17.28 9.29 -0.24
CA GLY A 493 18.27 8.24 -0.50
C GLY A 493 17.77 7.13 -1.43
N GLN A 494 16.71 7.40 -2.21
CA GLN A 494 16.07 6.47 -3.14
C GLN A 494 16.41 6.72 -4.62
N ASN A 495 16.87 7.91 -4.99
CA ASN A 495 17.15 8.23 -6.40
C ASN A 495 18.44 7.56 -6.90
N LEU A 496 18.34 6.84 -8.02
CA LEU A 496 19.45 6.11 -8.66
C LEU A 496 20.14 6.93 -9.76
N GLY A 497 19.69 8.16 -10.04
CA GLY A 497 20.35 9.10 -10.95
C GLY A 497 19.40 10.15 -11.54
N ASN A 498 19.16 10.12 -12.86
CA ASN A 498 18.18 10.99 -13.52
C ASN A 498 16.81 10.31 -13.55
N GLY A 499 15.98 10.57 -12.54
CA GLY A 499 14.70 9.87 -12.36
C GLY A 499 13.47 10.75 -12.60
N PHE A 500 12.39 10.15 -13.09
CA PHE A 500 11.04 10.71 -13.13
C PHE A 500 10.32 10.39 -11.83
N THR A 501 9.87 11.40 -11.09
CA THR A 501 9.16 11.21 -9.82
C THR A 501 7.99 12.18 -9.70
N GLY A 502 7.03 11.88 -8.82
CA GLY A 502 5.81 12.65 -8.63
C GLY A 502 4.79 12.46 -9.75
N THR A 503 4.26 13.57 -10.27
CA THR A 503 3.13 13.54 -11.21
C THR A 503 3.50 14.17 -12.56
N SER A 504 3.38 13.39 -13.63
CA SER A 504 3.62 13.84 -15.01
C SER A 504 2.71 15.02 -15.39
N GLY A 505 3.27 16.11 -15.94
CA GLY A 505 2.47 17.29 -16.30
C GLY A 505 2.01 18.17 -15.12
N GLY A 506 2.48 17.93 -13.90
CA GLY A 506 2.27 18.79 -12.74
C GLY A 506 1.12 18.31 -11.85
N ALA A 507 0.13 19.14 -11.57
CA ALA A 507 -0.90 18.84 -10.56
C ALA A 507 -1.85 17.68 -10.92
N LYS A 508 -1.91 17.27 -12.19
CA LYS A 508 -2.69 16.12 -12.65
C LYS A 508 -1.87 15.34 -13.67
N PRO A 509 -1.84 14.00 -13.58
CA PRO A 509 -1.00 13.20 -14.45
C PRO A 509 -1.51 13.27 -15.90
N THR A 510 -0.63 13.65 -16.82
CA THR A 510 -0.91 13.72 -18.26
C THR A 510 0.27 13.18 -19.04
N TRP A 511 0.00 12.65 -20.23
CA TRP A 511 1.06 12.23 -21.14
C TRP A 511 1.96 13.41 -21.51
N ILE A 512 3.26 13.27 -21.28
CA ILE A 512 4.27 14.25 -21.64
C ILE A 512 5.31 13.63 -22.57
N LYS A 513 5.64 14.36 -23.64
CA LYS A 513 6.70 13.93 -24.56
C LYS A 513 8.06 14.18 -23.93
N GLN A 514 8.93 13.18 -23.97
CA GLN A 514 10.31 13.26 -23.53
C GLN A 514 11.26 13.02 -24.69
N GLU A 515 12.45 13.58 -24.56
CA GLU A 515 13.59 13.36 -25.45
C GLU A 515 14.82 13.08 -24.59
N VAL A 516 15.58 12.05 -24.93
CA VAL A 516 16.87 11.75 -24.31
C VAL A 516 17.95 11.64 -25.38
N ASP A 517 19.17 12.07 -25.04
CA ASP A 517 20.31 12.08 -25.95
C ASP A 517 21.16 10.81 -25.81
N LEU A 518 21.31 10.07 -26.91
CA LEU A 518 22.11 8.86 -27.02
C LEU A 518 23.42 9.07 -27.81
N SER A 519 23.83 10.31 -28.09
CA SER A 519 25.02 10.61 -28.91
C SER A 519 26.31 10.00 -28.39
N ALA A 520 26.47 9.85 -27.07
CA ALA A 520 27.62 9.17 -26.44
C ALA A 520 27.76 7.68 -26.83
N TYR A 521 26.70 7.10 -27.40
CA TYR A 521 26.61 5.70 -27.80
C TYR A 521 26.54 5.51 -29.32
N ALA A 522 26.68 6.57 -30.12
CA ALA A 522 26.66 6.48 -31.58
C ALA A 522 27.65 5.42 -32.10
N GLY A 523 27.19 4.58 -33.03
CA GLY A 523 27.99 3.50 -33.62
C GLY A 523 28.25 2.29 -32.71
N LYS A 524 27.70 2.24 -31.48
CA LYS A 524 27.84 1.11 -30.55
C LYS A 524 26.58 0.24 -30.55
N GLN A 525 26.73 -0.99 -30.08
CA GLN A 525 25.60 -1.78 -29.60
C GLN A 525 25.39 -1.49 -28.11
N ILE A 526 24.15 -1.24 -27.70
CA ILE A 526 23.78 -0.92 -26.32
C ILE A 526 22.55 -1.72 -25.89
N LEU A 527 22.34 -1.81 -24.57
CA LEU A 527 21.03 -2.10 -24.00
C LEU A 527 20.37 -0.77 -23.61
N LEU A 528 19.12 -0.58 -24.04
CA LEU A 528 18.24 0.50 -23.63
C LEU A 528 17.19 -0.07 -22.67
N ARG A 529 16.89 0.63 -21.57
CA ARG A 529 15.93 0.20 -20.57
C ARG A 529 15.03 1.34 -20.11
N PHE A 530 13.74 1.05 -19.98
CA PHE A 530 12.85 1.77 -19.08
C PHE A 530 12.73 0.97 -17.78
N GLU A 531 12.88 1.63 -16.63
CA GLU A 531 12.93 0.98 -15.31
C GLU A 531 12.08 1.79 -14.33
N TYR A 532 11.23 1.13 -13.54
CA TYR A 532 10.45 1.74 -12.47
C TYR A 532 10.78 1.05 -11.16
N VAL A 533 11.36 1.81 -10.24
CA VAL A 533 11.78 1.34 -8.92
C VAL A 533 10.95 2.04 -7.85
N THR A 534 10.35 1.25 -6.97
CA THR A 534 9.64 1.75 -5.78
C THR A 534 10.36 1.37 -4.49
N ASP A 535 10.17 2.18 -3.47
CA ASP A 535 10.65 1.88 -2.13
C ASP A 535 9.65 1.02 -1.35
N GLY A 536 9.85 0.84 -0.04
CA GLY A 536 9.09 -0.13 0.75
C GLY A 536 7.61 0.24 0.99
N ALA A 537 7.22 1.50 0.80
CA ALA A 537 5.89 2.05 1.03
C ALA A 537 5.87 3.54 0.62
N LEU A 538 4.89 4.09 -0.10
CA LEU A 538 3.67 3.51 -0.66
C LEU A 538 3.69 3.62 -2.18
N SER A 539 3.17 2.61 -2.88
CA SER A 539 3.08 2.68 -4.34
C SER A 539 1.80 3.37 -4.84
N LEU A 540 1.92 4.30 -5.79
CA LEU A 540 0.78 4.91 -6.50
C LEU A 540 0.45 4.12 -7.80
N HIS A 541 0.01 4.80 -8.87
CA HIS A 541 -0.45 4.16 -10.11
C HIS A 541 0.68 3.65 -11.02
N GLY A 542 1.93 4.03 -10.74
CA GLY A 542 3.11 3.57 -11.46
C GLY A 542 3.46 4.44 -12.67
N PHE A 543 4.19 3.83 -13.61
CA PHE A 543 4.83 4.48 -14.73
C PHE A 543 4.44 3.82 -16.05
N ALA A 544 4.04 4.63 -17.03
CA ALA A 544 3.64 4.20 -18.36
C ALA A 544 4.45 4.90 -19.45
N VAL A 545 4.70 4.18 -20.53
CA VAL A 545 5.48 4.65 -21.70
C VAL A 545 4.76 4.22 -22.97
N ASP A 546 4.76 5.09 -23.96
CA ASP A 546 4.13 4.87 -25.25
C ASP A 546 4.88 5.61 -26.36
N ASP A 547 4.63 5.25 -27.62
CA ASP A 547 5.20 5.88 -28.82
C ASP A 547 6.74 6.08 -28.75
N ILE A 548 7.47 4.99 -28.44
CA ILE A 548 8.93 4.99 -28.30
C ILE A 548 9.58 4.94 -29.68
N GLU A 549 10.34 5.99 -30.03
CA GLU A 549 10.96 6.14 -31.34
C GLU A 549 12.45 6.46 -31.23
N LEU A 550 13.27 5.68 -31.94
CA LEU A 550 14.65 6.01 -32.27
C LEU A 550 14.81 6.00 -33.80
N PRO A 551 14.82 7.18 -34.46
CA PRO A 551 14.81 7.27 -35.91
C PRO A 551 15.92 6.49 -36.59
N GLY A 552 15.56 5.72 -37.62
CA GLY A 552 16.47 4.82 -38.35
C GLY A 552 16.71 3.47 -37.67
N VAL A 553 16.26 3.28 -36.43
CA VAL A 553 16.44 2.03 -35.69
C VAL A 553 15.11 1.32 -35.41
N PHE A 554 14.18 1.97 -34.69
CA PHE A 554 12.88 1.36 -34.35
C PHE A 554 11.82 2.42 -33.99
N SER A 555 10.55 1.98 -34.04
CA SER A 555 9.38 2.66 -33.49
C SER A 555 8.48 1.62 -32.82
N ASP A 556 7.96 1.92 -31.63
CA ASP A 556 7.09 1.06 -30.85
C ASP A 556 5.94 1.86 -30.22
N ASP A 557 4.72 1.56 -30.66
CA ASP A 557 3.45 2.15 -30.18
C ASP A 557 2.67 1.16 -29.30
N ALA A 558 3.34 0.13 -28.76
CA ALA A 558 2.75 -0.94 -27.95
C ALA A 558 1.57 -1.73 -28.58
N GLU A 559 1.21 -1.53 -29.85
CA GLU A 559 0.07 -2.22 -30.49
C GLU A 559 0.38 -3.67 -30.87
N LYS A 560 1.66 -4.01 -30.99
CA LYS A 560 2.14 -5.34 -31.37
C LYS A 560 3.29 -5.78 -30.50
N ASP A 561 3.63 -7.05 -30.60
CA ASP A 561 4.82 -7.56 -29.93
C ASP A 561 6.06 -7.09 -30.68
N SER A 562 7.10 -6.76 -29.93
CA SER A 562 8.35 -6.23 -30.45
C SER A 562 9.53 -6.75 -29.62
N ASP A 563 10.76 -6.38 -29.98
CA ASP A 563 11.96 -6.95 -29.36
C ASP A 563 12.24 -6.49 -27.92
N TRP A 564 11.22 -6.01 -27.18
CA TRP A 564 11.33 -5.67 -25.77
C TRP A 564 11.30 -6.93 -24.88
N GLN A 565 12.21 -6.97 -23.92
CA GLN A 565 12.20 -7.93 -22.83
C GLN A 565 11.59 -7.26 -21.60
N ALA A 566 10.37 -7.65 -21.25
CA ALA A 566 9.66 -7.15 -20.09
C ALA A 566 9.89 -8.06 -18.87
N ASP A 567 10.22 -7.45 -17.73
CA ASP A 567 10.26 -8.06 -16.41
C ASP A 567 9.51 -7.12 -15.46
N GLY A 568 8.30 -7.49 -15.04
CA GLY A 568 7.39 -6.57 -14.35
C GLY A 568 6.57 -5.66 -15.27
N PHE A 569 7.14 -5.09 -16.35
CA PHE A 569 6.34 -4.31 -17.31
C PHE A 569 5.34 -5.21 -18.05
N VAL A 570 4.22 -4.62 -18.48
CA VAL A 570 3.20 -5.30 -19.29
C VAL A 570 2.74 -4.41 -20.43
N ARG A 571 2.48 -5.01 -21.59
CA ARG A 571 1.78 -4.35 -22.69
C ARG A 571 0.30 -4.27 -22.34
N SER A 572 -0.12 -3.07 -21.97
CA SER A 572 -1.35 -2.76 -21.27
C SER A 572 -2.42 -2.18 -22.17
N THR A 573 -3.57 -2.85 -22.28
CA THR A 573 -4.81 -2.26 -22.83
C THR A 573 -5.52 -1.37 -21.81
N ASN A 574 -4.96 -1.26 -20.60
CA ASN A 574 -5.50 -0.63 -19.42
C ASN A 574 -6.74 -1.27 -18.79
N TYR A 575 -7.31 -2.35 -19.35
CA TYR A 575 -8.57 -2.92 -18.83
C TYR A 575 -8.41 -4.31 -18.20
N VAL A 576 -8.99 -4.47 -17.02
CA VAL A 576 -9.19 -5.76 -16.33
C VAL A 576 -10.67 -6.09 -16.18
N ALA A 577 -11.00 -7.36 -15.97
CA ALA A 577 -12.35 -7.82 -15.67
C ALA A 577 -12.77 -7.34 -14.27
N GLN A 578 -14.02 -6.88 -14.19
CA GLN A 578 -14.67 -6.44 -12.96
C GLN A 578 -15.88 -7.31 -12.70
N ARG A 579 -15.98 -7.81 -11.48
CA ARG A 579 -17.19 -8.50 -10.98
C ARG A 579 -17.63 -7.93 -9.65
N PHE A 580 -18.86 -8.24 -9.27
CA PHE A 580 -19.41 -7.81 -7.99
C PHE A 580 -19.82 -9.00 -7.14
N ILE A 581 -19.70 -8.86 -5.83
CA ILE A 581 -20.40 -9.70 -4.86
C ILE A 581 -21.51 -8.83 -4.29
N VAL A 582 -22.75 -9.28 -4.48
CA VAL A 582 -23.95 -8.59 -3.99
C VAL A 582 -24.59 -9.45 -2.91
N GLN A 583 -24.80 -8.87 -1.73
CA GLN A 583 -25.40 -9.55 -0.60
C GLN A 583 -26.65 -8.83 -0.10
N LEU A 584 -27.79 -9.51 -0.11
CA LEU A 584 -28.98 -9.05 0.59
C LEU A 584 -28.84 -9.42 2.07
N LEU A 585 -28.60 -8.43 2.92
CA LEU A 585 -28.46 -8.56 4.37
C LEU A 585 -29.79 -8.23 5.04
N ARG A 586 -30.35 -9.19 5.78
CA ARG A 586 -31.67 -9.09 6.40
C ARG A 586 -31.58 -9.16 7.91
N PHE A 587 -32.43 -8.38 8.57
CA PHE A 587 -32.51 -8.29 10.03
C PHE A 587 -33.85 -8.83 10.49
N THR A 588 -33.98 -10.16 10.57
CA THR A 588 -35.26 -10.81 10.84
C THR A 588 -35.52 -10.97 12.34
N ALA A 589 -36.71 -11.48 12.71
CA ALA A 589 -37.01 -11.83 14.09
C ALA A 589 -36.17 -13.01 14.63
N ALA A 590 -35.72 -13.91 13.74
CA ALA A 590 -34.92 -15.07 14.09
C ALA A 590 -33.40 -14.75 14.18
N GLY A 591 -32.99 -13.56 13.74
CA GLY A 591 -31.59 -13.15 13.67
C GLY A 591 -31.26 -12.54 12.31
N ALA A 592 -30.02 -12.08 12.18
CA ALA A 592 -29.48 -11.63 10.92
C ALA A 592 -29.23 -12.81 9.98
N THR A 593 -29.53 -12.62 8.69
CA THR A 593 -29.31 -13.59 7.61
C THR A 593 -28.85 -12.88 6.34
N PHE A 594 -28.23 -13.60 5.40
CA PHE A 594 -27.88 -13.04 4.11
C PHE A 594 -28.15 -14.00 2.94
N GLU A 595 -28.37 -13.44 1.75
CA GLU A 595 -28.29 -14.13 0.46
C GLU A 595 -27.17 -13.49 -0.35
N ARG A 596 -26.27 -14.29 -0.95
CA ARG A 596 -25.12 -13.82 -1.72
C ARG A 596 -25.23 -14.23 -3.18
N LYS A 597 -24.86 -13.33 -4.09
CA LYS A 597 -24.66 -13.62 -5.51
C LYS A 597 -23.35 -13.00 -6.01
N VAL A 598 -22.57 -13.75 -6.77
CA VAL A 598 -21.52 -13.20 -7.64
C VAL A 598 -22.20 -12.74 -8.92
N VAL A 599 -21.88 -11.52 -9.37
CA VAL A 599 -22.58 -10.84 -10.45
C VAL A 599 -21.59 -10.37 -11.50
N ASP A 600 -21.75 -10.91 -12.71
CA ASP A 600 -21.01 -10.53 -13.91
C ASP A 600 -21.92 -9.63 -14.77
N GLY A 601 -22.24 -8.44 -14.25
CA GLY A 601 -22.97 -7.39 -15.00
C GLY A 601 -24.31 -7.07 -14.39
N THR A 602 -25.30 -7.98 -14.45
CA THR A 602 -26.65 -7.71 -13.92
C THR A 602 -27.21 -8.87 -13.11
N THR A 603 -28.06 -8.54 -12.14
CA THR A 603 -28.82 -9.56 -11.39
C THR A 603 -30.15 -8.98 -10.91
N GLN A 604 -31.08 -9.88 -10.57
CA GLN A 604 -32.36 -9.54 -9.98
C GLN A 604 -32.59 -10.39 -8.71
N LEU A 605 -33.17 -9.76 -7.70
CA LEU A 605 -33.57 -10.36 -6.44
C LEU A 605 -35.02 -10.01 -6.17
N ASP A 606 -35.87 -11.03 -6.15
CA ASP A 606 -37.24 -10.88 -5.70
C ASP A 606 -37.29 -11.06 -4.18
N ILE A 607 -37.73 -10.04 -3.46
CA ILE A 607 -37.62 -9.97 -1.99
C ILE A 607 -38.98 -9.70 -1.35
N ASP A 608 -39.22 -10.34 -0.20
CA ASP A 608 -40.24 -9.90 0.77
C ASP A 608 -39.55 -9.61 2.10
N THR A 609 -39.39 -8.32 2.37
CA THR A 609 -38.71 -7.79 3.56
C THR A 609 -39.67 -7.01 4.45
N SER A 610 -40.97 -7.12 4.19
CA SER A 610 -42.03 -6.46 4.98
C SER A 610 -41.97 -6.87 6.46
N GLY A 611 -41.63 -8.14 6.73
CA GLY A 611 -41.49 -8.71 8.06
C GLY A 611 -40.16 -8.46 8.77
N ASP A 612 -39.18 -7.82 8.14
CA ASP A 612 -37.86 -7.58 8.75
C ASP A 612 -37.97 -6.56 9.89
N ARG A 613 -37.14 -6.67 10.94
CA ARG A 613 -37.16 -5.75 12.09
C ARG A 613 -36.60 -4.37 11.76
N LYS A 614 -35.71 -4.29 10.77
CA LYS A 614 -35.04 -3.08 10.28
C LYS A 614 -35.02 -3.11 8.75
N PRO A 615 -34.84 -1.97 8.07
CA PRO A 615 -34.55 -1.96 6.64
C PRO A 615 -33.41 -2.93 6.29
N PRO A 616 -33.60 -3.81 5.30
CA PRO A 616 -32.52 -4.65 4.80
C PRO A 616 -31.47 -3.81 4.08
N LEU A 617 -30.25 -4.32 4.01
CA LEU A 617 -29.14 -3.71 3.28
C LEU A 617 -28.80 -4.56 2.07
N LEU A 618 -28.47 -3.93 0.95
CA LEU A 618 -27.73 -4.54 -0.15
C LEU A 618 -26.27 -4.15 0.01
N ALA A 619 -25.41 -5.08 0.44
CA ALA A 619 -23.97 -4.86 0.43
C ALA A 619 -23.43 -5.16 -0.98
N VAL A 620 -22.66 -4.22 -1.52
CA VAL A 620 -22.05 -4.30 -2.84
C VAL A 620 -20.53 -4.23 -2.66
N THR A 621 -19.84 -5.26 -3.12
CA THR A 621 -18.37 -5.34 -3.13
C THR A 621 -17.89 -5.53 -4.57
N ALA A 622 -16.97 -4.68 -5.01
CA ALA A 622 -16.29 -4.83 -6.29
C ALA A 622 -15.02 -5.67 -6.13
N ILE A 623 -14.72 -6.52 -7.12
CA ILE A 623 -13.46 -7.28 -7.18
C ILE A 623 -12.86 -7.14 -8.59
N ALA A 624 -11.65 -6.59 -8.66
CA ALA A 624 -10.83 -6.54 -9.86
C ALA A 624 -9.33 -6.52 -9.49
N VAL A 625 -8.49 -7.04 -10.38
CA VAL A 625 -7.03 -7.14 -10.12
C VAL A 625 -6.34 -5.81 -10.40
N ARG A 626 -5.39 -5.41 -9.54
CA ARG A 626 -4.48 -4.26 -9.73
C ARG A 626 -5.12 -2.87 -9.94
N THR A 627 -6.42 -2.73 -9.72
CA THR A 627 -7.12 -1.44 -9.87
C THR A 627 -7.30 -0.73 -8.53
N THR A 628 -7.10 0.59 -8.54
CA THR A 628 -7.57 1.54 -7.52
C THR A 628 -8.80 2.32 -7.99
N GLN A 629 -9.21 2.11 -9.24
CA GLN A 629 -10.33 2.82 -9.82
C GLN A 629 -11.64 2.26 -9.27
N PRO A 630 -12.55 3.13 -8.80
CA PRO A 630 -13.82 2.69 -8.27
C PRO A 630 -14.73 2.16 -9.39
N ALA A 631 -15.45 1.07 -9.11
CA ALA A 631 -16.36 0.42 -10.04
C ALA A 631 -17.77 1.01 -9.91
N ALA A 632 -18.38 1.38 -11.03
CA ALA A 632 -19.72 1.96 -11.03
C ALA A 632 -20.82 0.90 -11.01
N PHE A 633 -21.91 1.17 -10.29
CA PHE A 633 -23.09 0.32 -10.24
C PHE A 633 -24.40 1.11 -10.11
N GLU A 634 -25.52 0.50 -10.50
CA GLU A 634 -26.88 1.00 -10.30
C GLU A 634 -27.73 -0.05 -9.57
N VAL A 635 -28.50 0.38 -8.58
CA VAL A 635 -29.53 -0.40 -7.89
C VAL A 635 -30.89 0.26 -8.14
N SER A 636 -31.88 -0.50 -8.58
CA SER A 636 -33.27 -0.04 -8.67
C SER A 636 -34.22 -1.00 -7.98
N VAL A 637 -35.32 -0.45 -7.44
CA VAL A 637 -36.29 -1.22 -6.68
C VAL A 637 -37.67 -1.01 -7.27
N GLU A 638 -38.29 -2.07 -7.75
CA GLU A 638 -39.62 -2.06 -8.36
C GLU A 638 -40.64 -2.73 -7.42
N ARG A 639 -41.88 -2.24 -7.44
CA ARG A 639 -42.97 -2.89 -6.72
C ARG A 639 -43.33 -4.19 -7.41
N ARG A 640 -43.50 -5.25 -6.61
CA ARG A 640 -44.01 -6.54 -7.08
C ARG A 640 -45.48 -6.70 -6.76
#